data_AF-A0A537ZXH8-F1
#
_entry.id   AF-A0A537ZXH8-F1
#
_cell.length_a   1.000
_cell.length_b   1.000
_cell.length_c   1.000
_cell.angle_alpha   90.00
_cell.angle_beta   90.00
_cell.angle_gamma   90.00
#
_symmetry.space_group_name_H-M   'P 1'
#
loop_
_entity.id
_entity.type
_entity.pdbx_description
1 polymer ?
#
loop_
_entity_poly.entity_id
_entity_poly.type
_entity_poly.pdbx_seq_one_letter_code
_entity_poly.pdbx_strand_id
1 'polypeptide(L)'
;MAKDTISILDGSTFLVADLRGDIDASPDQPHGFFYRDTRFLSRWQLTANGHPLDVLSTDETQYFASKHFLVPPRGTVTGKPTISIHRNRTIGDGFHEDVTVLNHDTEPIELELRLDAGSDFADLFEVKDALAKKGERYTRIEEETLALGYRRDDFVRETRIRCSKPADVDECGFTLRVRLEPHDEWNTCIFVQPVTDQGALAIKHRHGDEEARPNIGMSLDEFLASAPRLETDWDPLEHVYERSLVDLAALRFTSELFPDQALPAAGLPWFMTVFGRDSLITSFQALPFVPELAETTLRVLAARQSAEDDPFRDAEPGKILHEIRFGELTRFQERPHSPYFGTADATPLFLVLLDEVERWTGNAALVRDLEPNARAALEWIDKWGDRDGDGYVEYERRNAETGLENQCWKDSGDSIRFADGAIAKGPIAACEIQGYVYDAKVRAARLAREVWGDAALADRLEAEAEELKERFNADFWIEERGFYALALDGEKRRVDSLTSNIGHLLWSGIVPDDRAELLAEHLVGDALFSGWGVRTMAEGEAGYNPIRYHNGTVWPHDNSLIAHGLARYGFRDEAARISLATLEAATFFRYRLPEVFAGYRRTRTSFPVEYPTASTPQAWATGTPLLLLRVLLGLEPEGDDLSADPHLPDKIERIELTGIPGRWGRTDASTAPKEAIA
;
A
#
# COMPACT_ATOMS: atom_id res chain seq x y z
N MET A 1 17.85 15.56 4.24
CA MET A 1 17.73 14.73 3.03
C MET A 1 17.39 13.35 3.53
N ALA A 2 16.28 12.76 3.10
CA ALA A 2 16.10 11.32 3.29
C ALA A 2 17.33 10.68 2.63
N LYS A 3 18.11 9.91 3.39
CA LYS A 3 19.16 9.10 2.77
C LYS A 3 18.45 8.13 1.84
N ASP A 4 18.99 7.91 0.65
CA ASP A 4 18.49 6.86 -0.23
C ASP A 4 18.49 5.54 0.55
N THR A 5 17.30 4.98 0.72
CA THR A 5 17.10 3.69 1.40
C THR A 5 16.81 2.61 0.37
N ILE A 6 17.11 1.38 0.74
CA ILE A 6 16.76 0.17 -0.01
C ILE A 6 15.85 -0.64 0.86
N SER A 7 14.78 -1.14 0.24
CA SER A 7 13.81 -1.98 0.90
C SER A 7 13.62 -3.28 0.13
N ILE A 8 13.73 -4.40 0.81
CA ILE A 8 13.33 -5.70 0.30
C ILE A 8 12.23 -6.27 1.19
N LEU A 9 11.23 -6.91 0.61
CA LEU A 9 10.11 -7.55 1.34
C LEU A 9 9.75 -8.94 0.82
N ASP A 10 9.19 -9.77 1.70
CA ASP A 10 8.52 -11.03 1.39
C ASP A 10 7.43 -11.30 2.45
N GLY A 11 6.17 -11.09 2.09
CA GLY A 11 5.03 -11.23 2.99
C GLY A 11 5.14 -10.32 4.23
N SER A 12 5.18 -10.93 5.43
CA SER A 12 5.31 -10.21 6.71
C SER A 12 6.76 -9.90 7.12
N THR A 13 7.73 -10.25 6.28
CA THR A 13 9.17 -10.01 6.51
C THR A 13 9.64 -8.88 5.61
N PHE A 14 10.37 -7.92 6.16
CA PHE A 14 10.99 -6.88 5.34
C PHE A 14 12.25 -6.32 5.98
N LEU A 15 13.09 -5.72 5.15
CA LEU A 15 14.36 -5.11 5.54
C LEU A 15 14.42 -3.71 4.93
N VAL A 16 14.72 -2.71 5.76
CA VAL A 16 15.02 -1.34 5.31
C VAL A 16 16.44 -0.99 5.76
N ALA A 17 17.29 -0.61 4.82
CA ALA A 17 18.70 -0.26 5.06
C ALA A 17 19.13 0.92 4.17
N ASP A 18 20.31 1.47 4.44
CA ASP A 18 20.91 2.47 3.54
C ASP A 18 21.53 1.83 2.28
N LEU A 19 22.08 2.66 1.37
CA LEU A 19 22.72 2.18 0.14
C LEU A 19 23.91 1.22 0.35
N ARG A 20 24.57 1.24 1.50
CA ARG A 20 25.66 0.30 1.86
C ARG A 20 25.11 -1.05 2.34
N GLY A 21 23.80 -1.12 2.56
CA GLY A 21 23.14 -2.19 3.27
C GLY A 21 23.23 -2.02 4.79
N ASP A 22 23.75 -0.91 5.31
CA ASP A 22 23.85 -0.78 6.76
C ASP A 22 22.47 -0.46 7.38
N ILE A 23 22.16 -1.14 8.48
CA ILE A 23 21.02 -0.83 9.33
C ILE A 23 21.55 -0.02 10.51
N ASP A 24 21.00 1.17 10.67
CA ASP A 24 21.22 2.01 11.84
C ASP A 24 19.90 2.68 12.18
N ALA A 25 19.16 2.06 13.09
CA ALA A 25 17.86 2.53 13.52
C ALA A 25 17.99 3.87 14.26
N SER A 26 17.18 4.84 13.86
CA SER A 26 17.06 6.12 14.54
C SER A 26 15.60 6.55 14.61
N PRO A 27 15.23 7.51 15.48
CA PRO A 27 13.86 8.01 15.54
C PRO A 27 13.36 8.61 14.21
N ASP A 28 14.27 9.04 13.34
CA ASP A 28 13.99 9.64 12.03
C ASP A 28 14.06 8.64 10.86
N GLN A 29 14.57 7.41 11.07
CA GLN A 29 14.74 6.42 10.00
C GLN A 29 14.24 5.04 10.42
N PRO A 30 13.28 4.45 9.69
CA PRO A 30 12.72 3.13 9.99
C PRO A 30 13.65 1.98 9.55
N HIS A 31 14.97 2.17 9.63
CA HIS A 31 15.93 1.10 9.34
C HIS A 31 15.69 -0.09 10.27
N GLY A 32 15.72 -1.28 9.69
CA GLY A 32 15.61 -2.51 10.45
C GLY A 32 15.31 -3.73 9.61
N PHE A 33 15.51 -4.89 10.23
CA PHE A 33 14.93 -6.15 9.79
C PHE A 33 13.69 -6.42 10.62
N PHE A 34 12.54 -6.56 9.98
CA PHE A 34 11.24 -6.69 10.62
C PHE A 34 10.59 -8.01 10.26
N TYR A 35 9.90 -8.60 11.23
CA TYR A 35 9.02 -9.73 11.03
C TYR A 35 7.80 -9.57 11.93
N ARG A 36 6.58 -9.64 11.35
CA ARG A 36 5.31 -9.54 12.09
C ARG A 36 5.27 -8.37 13.08
N ASP A 37 5.44 -7.16 12.54
CA ASP A 37 5.44 -5.88 13.27
C ASP A 37 6.54 -5.70 14.34
N THR A 38 7.53 -6.59 14.42
CA THR A 38 8.65 -6.50 15.38
C THR A 38 9.99 -6.30 14.67
N ARG A 39 10.81 -5.34 15.11
CA ARG A 39 12.18 -5.13 14.60
C ARG A 39 13.19 -6.09 15.22
N PHE A 40 13.55 -7.15 14.49
CA PHE A 40 14.55 -8.14 14.90
C PHE A 40 16.00 -7.68 14.73
N LEU A 41 16.30 -6.72 13.85
CA LEU A 41 17.60 -6.02 13.83
C LEU A 41 17.37 -4.51 13.78
N SER A 42 17.98 -3.79 14.72
CA SER A 42 18.04 -2.33 14.75
C SER A 42 19.44 -1.80 14.40
N ARG A 43 20.46 -2.66 14.40
CA ARG A 43 21.82 -2.36 13.96
C ARG A 43 22.38 -3.52 13.17
N TRP A 44 22.97 -3.21 12.02
CA TRP A 44 23.65 -4.16 11.14
C TRP A 44 24.66 -3.40 10.29
N GLN A 45 25.92 -3.30 10.75
CA GLN A 45 26.91 -2.43 10.12
C GLN A 45 28.17 -3.22 9.76
N LEU A 46 28.56 -3.19 8.49
CA LEU A 46 29.79 -3.84 8.01
C LEU A 46 30.91 -2.80 7.86
N THR A 47 32.02 -3.03 8.55
CA THR A 47 33.22 -2.20 8.46
C THR A 47 34.43 -3.04 8.07
N ALA A 48 35.39 -2.40 7.41
CA ALA A 48 36.67 -3.00 7.04
C ALA A 48 37.81 -2.22 7.70
N ASN A 49 38.65 -2.92 8.47
CA ASN A 49 39.72 -2.33 9.28
C ASN A 49 39.24 -1.15 10.17
N GLY A 50 38.03 -1.27 10.73
CA GLY A 50 37.41 -0.25 11.58
C GLY A 50 36.82 0.95 10.83
N HIS A 51 36.77 0.94 9.50
CA HIS A 51 36.23 2.01 8.69
C HIS A 51 34.92 1.62 7.96
N PRO A 52 33.93 2.52 7.86
CA PRO A 52 32.74 2.32 7.01
C PRO A 52 33.12 2.18 5.53
N LEU A 53 32.32 1.44 4.78
CA LEU A 53 32.52 1.22 3.35
C LEU A 53 31.90 2.33 2.49
N ASP A 54 32.51 2.60 1.33
CA ASP A 54 31.98 3.48 0.29
C ASP A 54 31.15 2.68 -0.72
N VAL A 55 30.02 3.24 -1.16
CA VAL A 55 29.14 2.63 -2.18
C VAL A 55 29.69 2.90 -3.59
N LEU A 56 29.88 1.85 -4.38
CA LEU A 56 30.11 1.98 -5.82
C LEU A 56 28.79 1.91 -6.60
N SER A 57 27.96 0.92 -6.27
CA SER A 57 26.67 0.70 -6.92
C SER A 57 25.81 -0.20 -6.03
N THR A 58 24.50 -0.04 -6.15
CA THR A 58 23.53 -0.88 -5.48
C THR A 58 22.39 -1.21 -6.43
N ASP A 59 21.93 -2.46 -6.38
CA ASP A 59 20.91 -2.98 -7.26
C ASP A 59 19.83 -3.74 -6.48
N GLU A 60 18.56 -3.44 -6.78
CA GLU A 60 17.39 -4.18 -6.33
C GLU A 60 17.07 -5.23 -7.40
N THR A 61 17.86 -6.30 -7.44
CA THR A 61 17.74 -7.32 -8.49
C THR A 61 16.36 -7.98 -8.51
N GLN A 62 15.73 -8.16 -7.34
CA GLN A 62 14.37 -8.65 -7.14
C GLN A 62 13.80 -7.97 -5.89
N TYR A 63 12.47 -7.94 -5.72
CA TYR A 63 11.85 -7.26 -4.58
C TYR A 63 12.20 -7.86 -3.20
N PHE A 64 12.71 -9.10 -3.16
CA PHE A 64 13.17 -9.80 -1.96
C PHE A 64 14.70 -9.94 -1.88
N ALA A 65 15.45 -9.34 -2.83
CA ALA A 65 16.90 -9.49 -2.91
C ALA A 65 17.62 -8.22 -3.38
N SER A 66 18.71 -7.86 -2.69
CA SER A 66 19.53 -6.69 -3.02
C SER A 66 21.02 -7.04 -3.13
N LYS A 67 21.74 -6.31 -3.99
CA LYS A 67 23.19 -6.45 -4.18
C LYS A 67 23.89 -5.13 -3.99
N HIS A 68 24.92 -5.11 -3.15
CA HIS A 68 25.69 -3.91 -2.83
C HIS A 68 27.15 -4.13 -3.23
N PHE A 69 27.68 -3.25 -4.09
CA PHE A 69 29.08 -3.24 -4.50
C PHE A 69 29.80 -2.12 -3.76
N LEU A 70 30.73 -2.50 -2.88
CA LEU A 70 31.35 -1.61 -1.91
C LEU A 70 32.88 -1.66 -2.01
N VAL A 71 33.53 -0.64 -1.49
CA VAL A 71 34.99 -0.59 -1.33
C VAL A 71 35.36 -0.02 0.04
N PRO A 72 36.49 -0.42 0.63
CA PRO A 72 37.06 0.32 1.76
C PRO A 72 37.35 1.78 1.36
N PRO A 73 37.27 2.73 2.30
CA PRO A 73 37.36 4.15 1.97
C PRO A 73 38.73 4.49 1.41
N ARG A 74 38.72 5.25 0.31
CA ARG A 74 39.95 5.70 -0.33
C ARG A 74 40.48 6.87 0.48
N GLY A 75 41.54 6.66 1.27
CA GLY A 75 42.16 7.73 2.08
C GLY A 75 42.59 8.97 1.27
N THR A 76 42.64 8.89 -0.07
CA THR A 76 42.84 10.01 -0.99
C THR A 76 42.02 9.84 -2.29
N VAL A 77 41.75 10.94 -2.99
CA VAL A 77 41.01 10.96 -4.28
C VAL A 77 41.75 10.19 -5.39
N THR A 78 43.08 10.06 -5.30
CA THR A 78 43.93 9.37 -6.29
C THR A 78 44.24 7.91 -5.94
N GLY A 79 43.81 7.43 -4.76
CA GLY A 79 43.97 6.05 -4.37
C GLY A 79 43.14 5.12 -5.26
N LYS A 80 43.77 4.12 -5.87
CA LYS A 80 43.06 3.07 -6.61
C LYS A 80 42.48 2.08 -5.60
N PRO A 81 41.18 1.74 -5.64
CA PRO A 81 40.65 0.67 -4.81
C PRO A 81 41.26 -0.65 -5.27
N THR A 82 41.89 -1.38 -4.36
CA THR A 82 42.47 -2.69 -4.63
C THR A 82 41.65 -3.82 -4.01
N ILE A 83 40.58 -3.48 -3.30
CA ILE A 83 39.66 -4.42 -2.66
C ILE A 83 38.24 -4.05 -3.08
N SER A 84 37.44 -5.04 -3.46
CA SER A 84 35.99 -4.89 -3.55
C SER A 84 35.29 -5.82 -2.58
N ILE A 85 34.20 -5.33 -2.01
CA ILE A 85 33.35 -6.07 -1.08
C ILE A 85 31.94 -6.11 -1.66
N HIS A 86 31.40 -7.30 -1.89
CA HIS A 86 30.04 -7.48 -2.40
C HIS A 86 29.17 -8.04 -1.28
N ARG A 87 27.99 -7.44 -1.08
CA ARG A 87 26.96 -7.95 -0.18
C ARG A 87 25.75 -8.35 -1.01
N ASN A 88 25.40 -9.64 -1.02
CA ASN A 88 24.18 -10.13 -1.65
C ASN A 88 23.20 -10.55 -0.55
N ARG A 89 21.99 -10.01 -0.59
CA ARG A 89 20.98 -10.19 0.46
C ARG A 89 19.74 -10.82 -0.09
N THR A 90 19.15 -11.68 0.71
CA THR A 90 17.85 -12.30 0.42
C THR A 90 17.06 -12.39 1.71
N ILE A 91 15.75 -12.21 1.61
CA ILE A 91 14.82 -12.40 2.71
C ILE A 91 13.74 -13.41 2.33
N GLY A 92 13.16 -14.02 3.37
CA GLY A 92 12.01 -14.91 3.31
C GLY A 92 11.43 -15.01 4.72
N ASP A 93 11.43 -16.20 5.33
CA ASP A 93 11.14 -16.34 6.77
C ASP A 93 12.32 -15.93 7.69
N GLY A 94 13.43 -15.48 7.10
CA GLY A 94 14.62 -14.99 7.77
C GLY A 94 15.41 -14.05 6.87
N PHE A 95 16.61 -13.65 7.29
CA PHE A 95 17.52 -12.82 6.51
C PHE A 95 18.82 -13.57 6.26
N HIS A 96 19.24 -13.65 4.99
CA HIS A 96 20.49 -14.25 4.56
C HIS A 96 21.33 -13.23 3.81
N GLU A 97 22.62 -13.16 4.15
CA GLU A 97 23.59 -12.28 3.50
C GLU A 97 24.87 -13.04 3.14
N ASP A 98 25.23 -13.04 1.86
CA ASP A 98 26.54 -13.45 1.38
C ASP A 98 27.46 -12.22 1.31
N VAL A 99 28.63 -12.31 1.95
CA VAL A 99 29.69 -11.30 1.87
C VAL A 99 30.87 -11.88 1.12
N THR A 100 31.24 -11.26 0.01
CA THR A 100 32.38 -11.64 -0.83
C THR A 100 33.42 -10.53 -0.82
N VAL A 101 34.69 -10.87 -0.64
CA VAL A 101 35.82 -9.94 -0.71
C VAL A 101 36.78 -10.41 -1.80
N LEU A 102 37.11 -9.50 -2.72
CA LEU A 102 38.06 -9.76 -3.80
C LEU A 102 39.28 -8.87 -3.64
N ASN A 103 40.47 -9.48 -3.78
CA ASN A 103 41.73 -8.77 -3.88
C ASN A 103 42.05 -8.50 -5.36
N HIS A 104 42.04 -7.25 -5.79
CA HIS A 104 42.42 -6.84 -7.15
C HIS A 104 43.89 -6.43 -7.26
N ASP A 105 44.65 -6.48 -6.17
CA ASP A 105 46.07 -6.15 -6.15
C ASP A 105 46.96 -7.33 -6.56
N THR A 106 48.22 -6.99 -6.83
CA THR A 106 49.32 -7.94 -7.08
C THR A 106 50.04 -8.38 -5.81
N GLU A 107 49.65 -7.87 -4.63
CA GLU A 107 50.21 -8.22 -3.33
C GLU A 107 49.15 -8.88 -2.42
N PRO A 108 49.54 -9.77 -1.49
CA PRO A 108 48.63 -10.31 -0.50
C PRO A 108 48.10 -9.22 0.43
N ILE A 109 46.85 -9.36 0.86
CA ILE A 109 46.19 -8.43 1.78
C ILE A 109 45.72 -9.16 3.04
N GLU A 110 45.76 -8.44 4.16
CA GLU A 110 45.11 -8.82 5.41
C GLU A 110 44.04 -7.78 5.75
N LEU A 111 42.83 -8.26 6.01
CA LEU A 111 41.64 -7.46 6.21
C LEU A 111 40.88 -7.95 7.44
N GLU A 112 40.54 -7.04 8.34
CA GLU A 112 39.59 -7.30 9.41
C GLU A 112 38.21 -6.81 8.96
N LEU A 113 37.26 -7.73 8.83
CA LEU A 113 35.85 -7.41 8.63
C LEU A 113 35.14 -7.47 9.97
N ARG A 114 34.51 -6.37 10.36
CA ARG A 114 33.68 -6.30 11.57
C ARG A 114 32.24 -6.06 11.18
N LEU A 115 31.37 -6.96 11.62
CA LEU A 115 29.93 -6.86 11.49
C LEU A 115 29.32 -6.61 12.87
N ASP A 116 28.84 -5.38 13.10
CA ASP A 116 28.11 -5.04 14.31
C ASP A 116 26.63 -5.38 14.15
N ALA A 117 26.06 -6.06 15.14
CA ALA A 117 24.65 -6.44 15.19
C ALA A 117 24.00 -5.95 16.49
N GLY A 118 22.75 -5.53 16.39
CA GLY A 118 21.95 -5.11 17.54
C GLY A 118 20.46 -5.22 17.28
N SER A 119 19.69 -5.40 18.35
CA SER A 119 18.24 -5.55 18.32
C SER A 119 17.62 -4.78 19.47
N ASP A 120 16.60 -3.98 19.17
CA ASP A 120 15.76 -3.33 20.18
C ASP A 120 14.38 -3.98 20.33
N PHE A 121 14.01 -4.85 19.39
CA PHE A 121 12.72 -5.54 19.32
C PHE A 121 11.54 -4.57 19.30
N ALA A 122 11.74 -3.35 18.82
CA ALA A 122 10.70 -2.34 18.76
C ALA A 122 9.49 -2.86 17.96
N ASP A 123 8.31 -2.72 18.55
CA ASP A 123 7.03 -2.85 17.84
C ASP A 123 6.91 -1.66 16.88
N LEU A 124 6.28 -1.88 15.73
CA LEU A 124 6.09 -0.85 14.71
C LEU A 124 5.42 0.43 15.27
N PHE A 125 4.48 0.29 16.20
CA PHE A 125 3.86 1.44 16.87
C PHE A 125 4.83 2.15 17.84
N GLU A 126 5.78 1.44 18.45
CA GLU A 126 6.82 2.07 19.27
C GLU A 126 7.79 2.87 18.41
N VAL A 127 8.08 2.41 17.18
CA VAL A 127 8.88 3.17 16.20
C VAL A 127 8.11 4.40 15.71
N LYS A 128 6.85 4.22 15.29
CA LYS A 128 6.01 5.30 14.73
C LYS A 128 5.70 6.40 15.74
N ASP A 129 5.35 6.02 16.97
CA ASP A 129 4.88 6.96 18.01
C ASP A 129 5.98 7.28 19.05
N ALA A 130 7.22 6.86 18.80
CA ALA A 130 8.38 7.07 19.67
C ALA A 130 8.13 6.65 21.14
N LEU A 131 7.50 5.49 21.34
CA LEU A 131 7.17 4.96 22.66
C LEU A 131 8.37 4.27 23.31
N ALA A 132 8.40 4.29 24.65
CA ALA A 132 9.44 3.60 25.41
C ALA A 132 9.20 2.09 25.45
N LYS A 133 10.24 1.31 25.10
CA LYS A 133 10.21 -0.16 25.13
C LYS A 133 10.03 -0.67 26.57
N LYS A 134 9.07 -1.57 26.77
CA LYS A 134 8.88 -2.33 28.03
C LYS A 134 9.77 -3.57 28.04
N GLY A 135 9.81 -4.34 29.13
CA GLY A 135 10.53 -5.62 29.22
C GLY A 135 12.06 -5.53 29.33
N GLU A 136 12.72 -6.68 29.19
CA GLU A 136 14.16 -6.85 29.39
C GLU A 136 14.83 -7.44 28.14
N ARG A 137 15.98 -6.88 27.75
CA ARG A 137 16.82 -7.40 26.66
C ARG A 137 17.96 -8.23 27.24
N TYR A 138 18.38 -9.25 26.50
CA TYR A 138 19.51 -10.09 26.87
C TYR A 138 20.35 -10.43 25.64
N THR A 139 21.61 -10.79 25.87
CA THR A 139 22.52 -11.30 24.84
C THR A 139 23.14 -12.61 25.33
N ARG A 140 23.27 -13.58 24.42
CA ARG A 140 23.96 -14.85 24.67
C ARG A 140 24.84 -15.21 23.48
N ILE A 141 25.94 -15.90 23.77
CA ILE A 141 26.81 -16.48 22.76
C ILE A 141 26.82 -17.98 23.01
N GLU A 142 26.29 -18.75 22.07
CA GLU A 142 26.14 -20.21 22.15
C GLU A 142 26.72 -20.81 20.87
N GLU A 143 27.76 -21.64 20.95
CA GLU A 143 28.32 -22.38 19.80
C GLU A 143 28.53 -21.49 18.54
N GLU A 144 29.24 -20.36 18.69
CA GLU A 144 29.49 -19.37 17.62
C GLU A 144 28.24 -18.67 17.06
N THR A 145 27.10 -18.80 17.73
CA THR A 145 25.85 -18.09 17.43
C THR A 145 25.66 -16.94 18.41
N LEU A 146 25.46 -15.73 17.88
CA LEU A 146 25.04 -14.58 18.66
C LEU A 146 23.51 -14.58 18.76
N ALA A 147 22.98 -14.73 19.97
CA ALA A 147 21.56 -14.64 20.26
C ALA A 147 21.27 -13.31 20.98
N LEU A 148 20.59 -12.41 20.27
CA LEU A 148 20.03 -11.18 20.83
C LEU A 148 18.58 -11.46 21.20
N GLY A 149 18.14 -11.13 22.41
CA GLY A 149 16.82 -11.52 22.89
C GLY A 149 16.10 -10.45 23.68
N TYR A 150 14.78 -10.60 23.72
CA TYR A 150 13.86 -9.74 24.44
C TYR A 150 12.78 -10.58 25.11
N ARG A 151 12.44 -10.21 26.35
CA ARG A 151 11.34 -10.80 27.10
C ARG A 151 10.51 -9.74 27.80
N ARG A 152 9.19 -9.89 27.68
CA ARG A 152 8.21 -9.29 28.56
C ARG A 152 7.17 -10.34 28.90
N ASP A 153 7.16 -10.78 30.16
CA ASP A 153 6.33 -11.90 30.62
C ASP A 153 6.48 -13.15 29.73
N ASP A 154 5.41 -13.59 29.07
CA ASP A 154 5.38 -14.73 28.15
C ASP A 154 5.72 -14.37 26.68
N PHE A 155 5.84 -13.07 26.37
CA PHE A 155 6.25 -12.59 25.06
C PHE A 155 7.78 -12.62 24.94
N VAL A 156 8.28 -13.51 24.06
CA VAL A 156 9.71 -13.69 23.80
C VAL A 156 9.99 -13.50 22.32
N ARG A 157 11.05 -12.74 22.02
CA ARG A 157 11.59 -12.55 20.68
C ARG A 157 13.09 -12.70 20.75
N GLU A 158 13.68 -13.45 19.84
CA GLU A 158 15.12 -13.66 19.78
C GLU A 158 15.59 -13.63 18.32
N THR A 159 16.74 -13.01 18.08
CA THR A 159 17.43 -12.97 16.79
C THR A 159 18.69 -13.79 16.92
N ARG A 160 18.75 -14.92 16.23
CA ARG A 160 19.96 -15.77 16.19
C ARG A 160 20.75 -15.48 14.96
N ILE A 161 22.03 -15.15 15.13
CA ILE A 161 22.93 -14.78 14.04
C ILE A 161 24.08 -15.78 14.01
N ARG A 162 24.39 -16.31 12.83
CA ARG A 162 25.48 -17.27 12.63
C ARG A 162 26.21 -17.03 11.31
N CYS A 163 27.53 -17.16 11.34
CA CYS A 163 28.39 -17.12 10.15
C CYS A 163 28.74 -18.54 9.67
N SER A 164 28.94 -18.72 8.37
CA SER A 164 29.42 -20.00 7.79
C SER A 164 30.92 -20.20 7.95
N LYS A 165 31.68 -19.11 8.13
CA LYS A 165 33.12 -19.12 8.45
C LYS A 165 33.36 -18.86 9.94
N PRO A 166 34.45 -19.40 10.51
CA PRO A 166 34.87 -19.08 11.88
C PRO A 166 35.04 -17.56 12.05
N ALA A 167 34.50 -17.04 13.15
CA ALA A 167 34.58 -15.63 13.50
C ALA A 167 34.77 -15.49 15.01
N ASP A 168 35.45 -14.43 15.44
CA ASP A 168 35.43 -14.05 16.85
C ASP A 168 34.08 -13.41 17.13
N VAL A 169 33.29 -14.01 18.03
CA VAL A 169 31.95 -13.54 18.40
C VAL A 169 32.00 -12.84 19.75
N ASP A 170 31.42 -11.65 19.84
CA ASP A 170 31.19 -10.92 21.08
C ASP A 170 29.73 -10.46 21.19
N GLU A 171 29.40 -9.76 22.27
CA GLU A 171 28.02 -9.30 22.54
C GLU A 171 27.50 -8.29 21.51
N CYS A 172 28.38 -7.72 20.67
CA CYS A 172 28.08 -6.69 19.70
C CYS A 172 28.16 -7.18 18.24
N GLY A 173 28.61 -8.42 17.98
CA GLY A 173 28.69 -8.93 16.61
C GLY A 173 29.84 -9.91 16.34
N PHE A 174 30.36 -9.85 15.10
CA PHE A 174 31.31 -10.82 14.54
C PHE A 174 32.53 -10.13 13.96
N THR A 175 33.72 -10.65 14.25
CA THR A 175 34.98 -10.21 13.62
C THR A 175 35.59 -11.36 12.80
N LEU A 176 35.75 -11.15 11.50
CA LEU A 176 36.38 -12.10 10.57
C LEU A 176 37.73 -11.55 10.11
N ARG A 177 38.80 -12.33 10.31
CA ARG A 177 40.14 -12.01 9.82
C ARG A 177 40.39 -12.73 8.51
N VAL A 178 40.50 -11.96 7.44
CA VAL A 178 40.60 -12.45 6.07
C VAL A 178 42.00 -12.19 5.56
N ARG A 179 42.64 -13.23 5.03
CA ARG A 179 43.89 -13.12 4.27
C ARG A 179 43.64 -13.62 2.87
N LEU A 180 43.99 -12.80 1.88
CA LEU A 180 43.82 -13.07 0.46
C LEU A 180 45.16 -12.93 -0.25
N GLU A 181 45.52 -13.92 -1.06
CA GLU A 181 46.65 -13.78 -1.98
C GLU A 181 46.24 -12.88 -3.17
N PRO A 182 47.17 -12.49 -4.06
CA PRO A 182 46.86 -11.66 -5.22
C PRO A 182 45.77 -12.30 -6.09
N HIS A 183 44.72 -11.54 -6.43
CA HIS A 183 43.60 -12.00 -7.26
C HIS A 183 42.72 -13.11 -6.67
N ASP A 184 42.87 -13.40 -5.37
CA ASP A 184 41.99 -14.35 -4.67
C ASP A 184 40.65 -13.73 -4.25
N GLU A 185 39.69 -14.61 -3.99
CA GLU A 185 38.37 -14.32 -3.45
C GLU A 185 38.15 -15.05 -2.12
N TRP A 186 37.47 -14.37 -1.18
CA TRP A 186 36.98 -14.96 0.07
C TRP A 186 35.49 -14.69 0.21
N ASN A 187 34.74 -15.67 0.72
CA ASN A 187 33.31 -15.54 0.97
C ASN A 187 32.90 -16.07 2.35
N THR A 188 31.82 -15.50 2.89
CA THR A 188 31.10 -16.00 4.06
C THR A 188 29.60 -15.77 3.90
N CYS A 189 28.82 -16.55 4.62
CA CYS A 189 27.36 -16.51 4.62
C CYS A 189 26.89 -16.23 6.02
N ILE A 190 26.00 -15.27 6.17
CA ILE A 190 25.51 -14.80 7.44
C ILE A 190 24.02 -15.07 7.48
N PHE A 191 23.61 -15.80 8.50
CA PHE A 191 22.25 -16.28 8.71
C PHE A 191 21.65 -15.54 9.89
N VAL A 192 20.56 -14.81 9.68
CA VAL A 192 19.80 -14.11 10.71
C VAL A 192 18.42 -14.75 10.81
N GLN A 193 18.18 -15.41 11.94
CA GLN A 193 16.97 -16.19 12.19
C GLN A 193 16.11 -15.51 13.27
N PRO A 194 14.90 -15.02 12.92
CA PRO A 194 13.90 -14.66 13.90
C PRO A 194 13.42 -15.91 14.66
N VAL A 195 13.27 -15.75 15.97
CA VAL A 195 12.67 -16.74 16.87
C VAL A 195 11.52 -16.06 17.59
N THR A 196 10.34 -16.65 17.49
CA THR A 196 9.13 -16.21 18.18
C THR A 196 8.68 -17.26 19.18
N ASP A 197 7.54 -17.00 19.82
CA ASP A 197 6.79 -17.96 20.63
C ASP A 197 6.35 -19.21 19.84
N GLN A 198 6.30 -19.13 18.51
CA GLN A 198 6.02 -20.26 17.61
C GLN A 198 7.28 -21.06 17.24
N GLY A 199 8.45 -20.66 17.73
CA GLY A 199 9.74 -21.30 17.45
C GLY A 199 10.61 -20.51 16.47
N ALA A 200 11.72 -21.14 16.06
CA ALA A 200 12.68 -20.55 15.15
C ALA A 200 12.22 -20.71 13.69
N LEU A 201 12.18 -19.63 12.94
CA LEU A 201 11.75 -19.64 11.54
C LEU A 201 12.82 -20.26 10.64
N ALA A 202 12.44 -21.05 9.64
CA ALA A 202 13.41 -21.70 8.77
C ALA A 202 14.01 -20.70 7.78
N ILE A 203 15.34 -20.54 7.77
CA ILE A 203 16.00 -19.75 6.72
C ILE A 203 15.97 -20.56 5.42
N LYS A 204 15.25 -20.05 4.42
CA LYS A 204 15.02 -20.73 3.15
C LYS A 204 16.20 -20.66 2.20
N HIS A 205 16.98 -19.56 2.23
CA HIS A 205 18.13 -19.37 1.35
C HIS A 205 19.44 -19.77 2.02
N ARG A 206 20.27 -20.50 1.29
CA ARG A 206 21.60 -20.94 1.68
C ARG A 206 22.61 -20.61 0.58
N HIS A 207 23.88 -20.64 0.98
CA HIS A 207 24.99 -20.46 0.07
C HIS A 207 24.96 -21.45 -1.11
N GLY A 208 25.02 -20.94 -2.33
CA GLY A 208 25.02 -21.74 -3.55
C GLY A 208 23.64 -22.15 -4.07
N ASP A 209 22.55 -21.65 -3.47
CA ASP A 209 21.24 -21.73 -4.13
C ASP A 209 21.30 -20.93 -5.44
N GLU A 210 21.07 -21.59 -6.57
CA GLU A 210 21.18 -20.96 -7.90
C GLU A 210 20.12 -19.85 -8.10
N GLU A 211 18.96 -19.96 -7.42
CA GLU A 211 17.89 -18.96 -7.43
C GLU A 211 17.19 -18.88 -6.05
N ALA A 212 17.22 -17.70 -5.43
CA ALA A 212 16.36 -17.43 -4.29
C ALA A 212 14.89 -17.36 -4.76
N ARG A 213 13.98 -17.95 -3.99
CA ARG A 213 12.54 -18.00 -4.25
C ARG A 213 11.76 -17.38 -3.10
N PRO A 214 10.79 -16.48 -3.38
CA PRO A 214 9.95 -15.90 -2.34
C PRO A 214 9.10 -16.99 -1.67
N ASN A 215 8.51 -16.65 -0.52
CA ASN A 215 7.59 -17.52 0.20
C ASN A 215 6.33 -17.88 -0.62
N ILE A 216 5.98 -17.03 -1.57
CA ILE A 216 4.84 -17.23 -2.46
C ILE A 216 5.24 -18.19 -3.59
N GLY A 217 4.41 -19.20 -3.85
CA GLY A 217 4.71 -20.27 -4.80
C GLY A 217 4.87 -19.83 -6.27
N MET A 218 4.37 -18.64 -6.63
CA MET A 218 4.48 -18.06 -7.97
C MET A 218 5.64 -17.07 -8.03
N SER A 219 6.57 -17.30 -8.96
CA SER A 219 7.73 -16.44 -9.19
C SER A 219 7.33 -15.05 -9.70
N LEU A 220 8.26 -14.09 -9.67
CA LEU A 220 8.02 -12.77 -10.26
C LEU A 220 7.74 -12.88 -11.76
N ASP A 221 8.52 -13.65 -12.50
CA ASP A 221 8.37 -13.81 -13.94
C ASP A 221 7.04 -14.47 -14.31
N GLU A 222 6.59 -15.46 -13.53
CA GLU A 222 5.27 -16.08 -13.71
C GLU A 222 4.13 -15.09 -13.45
N PHE A 223 4.26 -14.26 -12.40
CA PHE A 223 3.28 -13.21 -12.10
C PHE A 223 3.20 -12.18 -13.23
N LEU A 224 4.35 -11.67 -13.69
CA LEU A 224 4.41 -10.71 -14.79
C LEU A 224 3.86 -11.30 -16.09
N ALA A 225 4.16 -12.56 -16.38
CA ALA A 225 3.64 -13.25 -17.57
C ALA A 225 2.13 -13.52 -17.51
N SER A 226 1.53 -13.53 -16.33
CA SER A 226 0.07 -13.73 -16.17
C SER A 226 -0.73 -12.46 -16.50
N ALA A 227 -0.14 -11.29 -16.24
CA ALA A 227 -0.75 -10.00 -16.48
C ALA A 227 -0.87 -9.69 -17.99
N PRO A 228 -1.78 -8.79 -18.41
CA PRO A 228 -1.86 -8.33 -19.78
C PRO A 228 -0.55 -7.68 -20.25
N ARG A 229 -0.23 -7.80 -21.53
CA ARG A 229 0.94 -7.14 -22.11
C ARG A 229 0.56 -5.75 -22.62
N LEU A 230 1.29 -4.73 -22.19
CA LEU A 230 1.10 -3.35 -22.62
C LEU A 230 2.07 -3.01 -23.76
N GLU A 231 1.55 -2.43 -24.84
CA GLU A 231 2.33 -1.74 -25.86
C GLU A 231 1.83 -0.29 -25.98
N THR A 232 2.74 0.68 -26.04
CA THR A 232 2.41 2.11 -26.16
C THR A 232 3.48 2.87 -26.94
N ASP A 233 3.14 4.06 -27.44
CA ASP A 233 4.08 5.01 -28.04
C ASP A 233 4.70 5.99 -27.02
N TRP A 234 4.33 5.88 -25.74
CA TRP A 234 4.85 6.71 -24.67
C TRP A 234 5.66 5.87 -23.66
N ASP A 235 6.99 5.79 -23.88
CA ASP A 235 7.92 4.98 -23.07
C ASP A 235 7.73 5.08 -21.53
N PRO A 236 7.45 6.26 -20.93
CA PRO A 236 7.22 6.33 -19.49
C PRO A 236 6.07 5.46 -18.99
N LEU A 237 5.01 5.28 -19.78
CA LEU A 237 3.87 4.46 -19.37
C LEU A 237 4.22 2.96 -19.32
N GLU A 238 5.07 2.48 -20.23
CA GLU A 238 5.59 1.10 -20.17
C GLU A 238 6.34 0.85 -18.86
N HIS A 239 7.28 1.74 -18.51
CA HIS A 239 8.04 1.63 -17.26
C HIS A 239 7.18 1.74 -16.00
N VAL A 240 6.17 2.63 -15.99
CA VAL A 240 5.23 2.75 -14.87
C VAL A 240 4.40 1.47 -14.73
N TYR A 241 3.92 0.90 -15.84
CA TYR A 241 3.14 -0.33 -15.83
C TYR A 241 3.93 -1.51 -15.29
N GLU A 242 5.14 -1.74 -15.82
CA GLU A 242 6.03 -2.80 -15.35
C GLU A 242 6.37 -2.63 -13.87
N ARG A 243 6.72 -1.40 -13.45
CA ARG A 243 7.01 -1.10 -12.04
C ARG A 243 5.81 -1.36 -11.14
N SER A 244 4.60 -0.99 -11.57
CA SER A 244 3.36 -1.27 -10.85
C SER A 244 3.13 -2.77 -10.65
N LEU A 245 3.33 -3.59 -11.69
CA LEU A 245 3.18 -5.04 -11.55
C LEU A 245 4.24 -5.64 -10.61
N VAL A 246 5.50 -5.19 -10.70
CA VAL A 246 6.56 -5.65 -9.78
C VAL A 246 6.25 -5.25 -8.33
N ASP A 247 5.75 -4.04 -8.09
CA ASP A 247 5.35 -3.58 -6.76
C ASP A 247 4.14 -4.35 -6.22
N LEU A 248 3.14 -4.67 -7.06
CA LEU A 248 2.03 -5.54 -6.65
C LEU A 248 2.52 -6.93 -6.27
N ALA A 249 3.42 -7.51 -7.08
CA ALA A 249 4.01 -8.82 -6.82
C ALA A 249 4.74 -8.85 -5.46
N ALA A 250 5.44 -7.76 -5.15
CA ALA A 250 6.17 -7.56 -3.91
C ALA A 250 5.23 -7.42 -2.70
N LEU A 251 4.16 -6.62 -2.85
CA LEU A 251 3.17 -6.36 -1.81
C LEU A 251 2.20 -7.52 -1.56
N ARG A 252 2.37 -8.66 -2.23
CA ARG A 252 1.57 -9.86 -1.97
C ARG A 252 1.82 -10.36 -0.55
N PHE A 253 0.74 -10.48 0.19
CA PHE A 253 0.70 -10.99 1.56
C PHE A 253 -0.10 -12.29 1.60
N THR A 254 0.35 -13.30 2.34
CA THR A 254 -0.39 -14.55 2.53
C THR A 254 -1.06 -14.56 3.90
N SER A 255 -2.35 -14.88 3.92
CA SER A 255 -3.10 -15.01 5.16
C SER A 255 -2.89 -16.41 5.75
N GLU A 256 -2.77 -16.54 7.07
CA GLU A 256 -2.76 -17.88 7.70
C GLU A 256 -4.02 -18.71 7.40
N LEU A 257 -5.14 -18.05 7.05
CA LEU A 257 -6.39 -18.71 6.67
C LEU A 257 -6.36 -19.28 5.24
N PHE A 258 -5.54 -18.69 4.36
CA PHE A 258 -5.43 -19.04 2.94
C PHE A 258 -3.95 -18.99 2.54
N PRO A 259 -3.13 -19.97 2.95
CA PRO A 259 -1.67 -19.90 2.84
C PRO A 259 -1.16 -19.91 1.39
N ASP A 260 -1.94 -20.46 0.46
CA ASP A 260 -1.59 -20.56 -0.97
C ASP A 260 -2.17 -19.41 -1.81
N GLN A 261 -2.84 -18.45 -1.18
CA GLN A 261 -3.47 -17.30 -1.85
C GLN A 261 -2.92 -16.00 -1.28
N ALA A 262 -2.77 -15.00 -2.16
CA ALA A 262 -2.23 -13.71 -1.78
C ALA A 262 -3.22 -12.57 -2.01
N LEU A 263 -3.18 -11.60 -1.11
CA LEU A 263 -3.84 -10.31 -1.25
C LEU A 263 -2.83 -9.17 -1.11
N PRO A 264 -3.14 -7.94 -1.57
CA PRO A 264 -2.26 -6.80 -1.36
C PRO A 264 -2.12 -6.46 0.13
N ALA A 265 -0.90 -6.37 0.66
CA ALA A 265 -0.62 -5.62 1.89
C ALA A 265 -0.56 -4.12 1.57
N ALA A 266 -0.89 -3.26 2.54
CA ALA A 266 -1.00 -1.82 2.30
C ALA A 266 0.31 -1.14 1.88
N GLY A 267 1.45 -1.40 2.52
CA GLY A 267 2.71 -0.76 2.07
C GLY A 267 3.86 -0.77 3.06
N LEU A 268 5.07 -0.53 2.55
CA LEU A 268 6.29 -0.45 3.36
C LEU A 268 6.59 0.98 3.83
N PRO A 269 7.20 1.16 5.03
CA PRO A 269 7.46 0.14 6.06
C PRO A 269 6.31 -0.03 7.07
N TRP A 270 5.31 0.86 7.03
CA TRP A 270 4.36 1.04 8.12
C TRP A 270 3.15 0.12 8.07
N PHE A 271 2.86 -0.49 6.92
CA PHE A 271 1.57 -1.11 6.63
C PHE A 271 1.70 -2.48 5.94
N MET A 272 2.78 -3.23 6.23
CA MET A 272 3.02 -4.59 5.71
C MET A 272 2.14 -5.65 6.38
N THR A 273 0.84 -5.50 6.22
CA THR A 273 -0.18 -6.40 6.74
C THR A 273 -1.48 -6.21 5.95
N VAL A 274 -2.51 -7.01 6.27
CA VAL A 274 -3.84 -6.84 5.70
C VAL A 274 -4.47 -5.55 6.21
N PHE A 275 -4.78 -4.66 5.27
CA PHE A 275 -5.61 -3.47 5.46
C PHE A 275 -6.85 -3.59 4.60
N GLY A 276 -8.04 -3.56 5.20
CA GLY A 276 -9.29 -3.83 4.49
C GLY A 276 -9.51 -2.89 3.32
N ARG A 277 -9.55 -1.58 3.58
CA ARG A 277 -9.77 -0.56 2.56
C ARG A 277 -8.70 -0.57 1.47
N ASP A 278 -7.42 -0.57 1.84
CA ASP A 278 -6.31 -0.55 0.89
C ASP A 278 -6.34 -1.77 -0.02
N SER A 279 -6.60 -2.96 0.54
CA SER A 279 -6.74 -4.20 -0.23
C SER A 279 -7.93 -4.14 -1.18
N LEU A 280 -9.07 -3.60 -0.74
CA LEU A 280 -10.29 -3.47 -1.54
C LEU A 280 -10.08 -2.53 -2.73
N ILE A 281 -9.54 -1.34 -2.49
CA ILE A 281 -9.29 -0.34 -3.54
C ILE A 281 -8.21 -0.83 -4.51
N THR A 282 -7.11 -1.37 -4.00
CA THR A 282 -6.03 -1.91 -4.86
C THR A 282 -6.54 -3.05 -5.73
N SER A 283 -7.35 -3.95 -5.16
CA SER A 283 -7.96 -5.05 -5.89
C SER A 283 -8.94 -4.57 -6.95
N PHE A 284 -9.73 -3.52 -6.67
CA PHE A 284 -10.59 -2.87 -7.66
C PHE A 284 -9.77 -2.28 -8.82
N GLN A 285 -8.69 -1.56 -8.50
CA GLN A 285 -7.80 -0.93 -9.48
C GLN A 285 -7.10 -1.96 -10.38
N ALA A 286 -6.71 -3.10 -9.80
CA ALA A 286 -5.93 -4.14 -10.47
C ALA A 286 -6.79 -5.24 -11.12
N LEU A 287 -8.12 -5.19 -10.96
CA LEU A 287 -9.06 -6.23 -11.39
C LEU A 287 -8.92 -6.65 -12.86
N PRO A 288 -8.73 -5.72 -13.84
CA PRO A 288 -8.53 -6.09 -15.24
C PRO A 288 -7.20 -6.80 -15.54
N PHE A 289 -6.29 -6.89 -14.57
CA PHE A 289 -4.92 -7.32 -14.78
C PHE A 289 -4.57 -8.57 -13.97
N VAL A 290 -4.97 -8.60 -12.70
CA VAL A 290 -4.66 -9.67 -11.72
C VAL A 290 -5.88 -9.94 -10.82
N PRO A 291 -6.98 -10.47 -11.38
CA PRO A 291 -8.26 -10.59 -10.67
C PRO A 291 -8.22 -11.50 -9.43
N GLU A 292 -7.25 -12.41 -9.35
CA GLU A 292 -7.07 -13.35 -8.24
C GLU A 292 -6.81 -12.63 -6.91
N LEU A 293 -6.21 -11.43 -6.96
CA LEU A 293 -6.01 -10.58 -5.77
C LEU A 293 -7.34 -10.13 -5.17
N ALA A 294 -8.33 -9.81 -6.01
CA ALA A 294 -9.64 -9.39 -5.56
C ALA A 294 -10.44 -10.53 -4.94
N GLU A 295 -10.43 -11.71 -5.57
CA GLU A 295 -11.08 -12.90 -5.02
C GLU A 295 -10.51 -13.28 -3.65
N THR A 296 -9.17 -13.25 -3.53
CA THR A 296 -8.48 -13.56 -2.26
C THR A 296 -8.79 -12.51 -1.20
N THR A 297 -8.77 -11.22 -1.57
CA THR A 297 -9.15 -10.12 -0.67
C THR A 297 -10.53 -10.33 -0.08
N LEU A 298 -11.53 -10.63 -0.92
CA LEU A 298 -12.90 -10.88 -0.48
C LEU A 298 -12.97 -12.07 0.49
N ARG A 299 -12.31 -13.20 0.19
CA ARG A 299 -12.30 -14.38 1.08
C ARG A 299 -11.64 -14.09 2.42
N VAL A 300 -10.49 -13.42 2.42
CA VAL A 300 -9.72 -13.09 3.63
C VAL A 300 -10.48 -12.12 4.54
N LEU A 301 -11.13 -11.10 3.96
CA LEU A 301 -11.91 -10.11 4.70
C LEU A 301 -13.23 -10.69 5.21
N ALA A 302 -13.93 -11.50 4.40
CA ALA A 302 -15.13 -12.21 4.82
C ALA A 302 -14.86 -13.15 6.00
N ALA A 303 -13.76 -13.90 5.97
CA ALA A 303 -13.37 -14.80 7.06
C ALA A 303 -12.99 -14.07 8.37
N ARG A 304 -12.76 -12.75 8.32
CA ARG A 304 -12.44 -11.89 9.46
C ARG A 304 -13.50 -10.82 9.74
N GLN A 305 -14.63 -10.85 9.04
CA GLN A 305 -15.75 -9.94 9.29
C GLN A 305 -16.19 -10.10 10.74
N SER A 306 -16.46 -8.98 11.42
CA SER A 306 -16.81 -9.05 12.84
C SER A 306 -18.18 -9.72 13.02
N ALA A 307 -18.27 -10.60 14.02
CA ALA A 307 -19.53 -11.13 14.54
C ALA A 307 -19.84 -10.59 15.95
N GLU A 308 -18.99 -9.72 16.48
CA GLU A 308 -19.01 -9.25 17.86
C GLU A 308 -19.18 -7.72 17.92
N ASP A 309 -19.74 -7.26 19.04
CA ASP A 309 -19.70 -5.86 19.44
C ASP A 309 -18.56 -5.67 20.46
N ASP A 310 -17.47 -5.04 20.02
CA ASP A 310 -16.28 -4.79 20.84
C ASP A 310 -15.82 -3.32 20.70
N PRO A 311 -16.10 -2.47 21.71
CA PRO A 311 -15.69 -1.08 21.71
C PRO A 311 -14.17 -0.87 21.64
N PHE A 312 -13.36 -1.79 22.19
CA PHE A 312 -11.91 -1.63 22.20
C PHE A 312 -11.34 -1.72 20.78
N ARG A 313 -11.86 -2.67 19.99
CA ARG A 313 -11.49 -2.92 18.59
C ARG A 313 -12.30 -2.13 17.56
N ASP A 314 -13.21 -1.26 18.01
CA ASP A 314 -14.22 -0.59 17.17
C ASP A 314 -15.07 -1.59 16.33
N ALA A 315 -15.22 -2.82 16.84
CA ALA A 315 -15.87 -3.91 16.14
C ALA A 315 -17.39 -3.88 16.34
N GLU A 316 -18.13 -4.09 15.27
CA GLU A 316 -19.59 -4.20 15.25
C GLU A 316 -19.98 -5.36 14.33
N PRO A 317 -21.03 -6.13 14.64
CA PRO A 317 -21.47 -7.23 13.79
C PRO A 317 -21.67 -6.81 12.32
N GLY A 318 -21.05 -7.54 11.40
CA GLY A 318 -21.10 -7.28 9.95
C GLY A 318 -20.01 -6.33 9.43
N LYS A 319 -19.24 -5.66 10.30
CA LYS A 319 -18.21 -4.71 9.91
C LYS A 319 -16.97 -5.41 9.34
N ILE A 320 -16.40 -4.86 8.27
CA ILE A 320 -15.11 -5.30 7.69
C ILE A 320 -13.96 -4.60 8.42
N LEU A 321 -12.85 -5.32 8.63
CA LEU A 321 -11.70 -4.81 9.40
C LEU A 321 -10.99 -3.64 8.71
N HIS A 322 -10.42 -2.76 9.51
CA HIS A 322 -9.46 -1.73 9.09
C HIS A 322 -8.10 -2.36 8.85
N GLU A 323 -7.50 -2.98 9.87
CA GLU A 323 -6.21 -3.64 9.77
C GLU A 323 -6.03 -4.77 10.80
N ILE A 324 -5.04 -5.64 10.57
CA ILE A 324 -4.60 -6.66 11.53
C ILE A 324 -3.10 -6.54 11.81
N ARG A 325 -2.69 -6.69 13.06
CA ARG A 325 -1.32 -6.59 13.55
C ARG A 325 -1.00 -7.72 14.51
N PHE A 326 0.28 -8.03 14.59
CA PHE A 326 0.84 -9.19 15.29
C PHE A 326 1.92 -8.80 16.31
N GLY A 327 2.15 -7.50 16.48
CA GLY A 327 3.17 -6.92 17.36
C GLY A 327 2.85 -7.06 18.85
N GLU A 328 3.85 -6.80 19.68
CA GLU A 328 3.78 -6.86 21.14
C GLU A 328 2.61 -6.05 21.71
N LEU A 329 2.41 -4.82 21.24
CA LEU A 329 1.40 -3.94 21.84
C LEU A 329 -0.02 -4.47 21.64
N THR A 330 -0.27 -5.17 20.54
CA THR A 330 -1.55 -5.84 20.31
C THR A 330 -1.70 -7.11 21.16
N ARG A 331 -0.63 -7.87 21.38
CA ARG A 331 -0.64 -9.08 22.22
C ARG A 331 -1.00 -8.78 23.69
N PHE A 332 -0.64 -7.61 24.19
CA PHE A 332 -0.98 -7.13 25.53
C PHE A 332 -2.24 -6.23 25.57
N GLN A 333 -2.99 -6.13 24.47
CA GLN A 333 -4.19 -5.28 24.37
C GLN A 333 -3.94 -3.80 24.74
N GLU A 334 -2.73 -3.30 24.46
CA GLU A 334 -2.41 -1.88 24.58
C GLU A 334 -2.75 -1.12 23.29
N ARG A 335 -2.92 -1.86 22.19
CA ARG A 335 -3.40 -1.36 20.90
C ARG A 335 -4.50 -2.27 20.36
N PRO A 336 -5.51 -1.71 19.67
CA PRO A 336 -6.69 -2.47 19.27
C PRO A 336 -6.52 -3.29 17.98
N HIS A 337 -5.38 -3.20 17.30
CA HIS A 337 -5.12 -3.66 15.94
C HIS A 337 -5.08 -5.19 15.71
N SER A 338 -5.82 -6.02 16.45
CA SER A 338 -5.78 -7.49 16.26
C SER A 338 -7.15 -8.19 16.36
N PRO A 339 -7.97 -8.21 15.29
CA PRO A 339 -8.03 -7.19 14.23
C PRO A 339 -8.75 -5.93 14.73
N TYR A 340 -8.48 -4.78 14.13
CA TYR A 340 -9.16 -3.51 14.41
C TYR A 340 -10.14 -3.14 13.30
N PHE A 341 -11.25 -2.52 13.67
CA PHE A 341 -12.40 -2.23 12.81
C PHE A 341 -12.75 -0.74 12.75
N GLY A 342 -11.82 0.16 13.06
CA GLY A 342 -12.03 1.61 12.92
C GLY A 342 -11.99 2.10 11.48
N THR A 343 -12.85 1.56 10.63
CA THR A 343 -13.11 1.92 9.24
C THR A 343 -14.62 1.89 9.01
N ALA A 344 -15.18 2.93 8.41
CA ALA A 344 -16.59 2.96 8.01
C ALA A 344 -16.77 2.80 6.50
N ASP A 345 -15.70 2.96 5.72
CA ASP A 345 -15.68 2.82 4.26
C ASP A 345 -15.41 1.38 3.78
N ALA A 346 -14.66 0.55 4.52
CA ALA A 346 -14.33 -0.80 4.07
C ALA A 346 -15.56 -1.72 3.90
N THR A 347 -16.57 -1.58 4.74
CA THR A 347 -17.79 -2.42 4.69
C THR A 347 -18.60 -2.20 3.40
N PRO A 348 -18.96 -0.97 2.98
CA PRO A 348 -19.59 -0.77 1.68
C PRO A 348 -18.64 -1.10 0.50
N LEU A 349 -17.35 -0.78 0.60
CA LEU A 349 -16.37 -1.13 -0.45
C LEU A 349 -16.24 -2.65 -0.68
N PHE A 350 -16.45 -3.47 0.35
CA PHE A 350 -16.49 -4.93 0.22
C PHE A 350 -17.62 -5.39 -0.71
N LEU A 351 -18.80 -4.76 -0.62
CA LEU A 351 -19.94 -5.05 -1.50
C LEU A 351 -19.69 -4.56 -2.93
N VAL A 352 -19.05 -3.39 -3.09
CA VAL A 352 -18.65 -2.86 -4.39
C VAL A 352 -17.69 -3.81 -5.11
N LEU A 353 -16.64 -4.27 -4.42
CA LEU A 353 -15.68 -5.21 -5.01
C LEU A 353 -16.30 -6.58 -5.29
N LEU A 354 -17.19 -7.09 -4.43
CA LEU A 354 -17.88 -8.36 -4.64
C LEU A 354 -18.65 -8.38 -5.96
N ASP A 355 -19.32 -7.27 -6.28
CA ASP A 355 -20.03 -7.10 -7.54
C ASP A 355 -19.08 -6.98 -8.74
N GLU A 356 -18.04 -6.15 -8.65
CA GLU A 356 -17.07 -6.01 -9.73
C GLU A 356 -16.36 -7.33 -10.04
N VAL A 357 -16.02 -8.13 -9.03
CA VAL A 357 -15.44 -9.47 -9.23
C VAL A 357 -16.38 -10.34 -10.04
N GLU A 358 -17.69 -10.35 -9.76
CA GLU A 358 -18.64 -11.10 -10.59
C GLU A 358 -18.71 -10.57 -12.02
N ARG A 359 -18.80 -9.24 -12.19
CA ARG A 359 -18.87 -8.62 -13.52
C ARG A 359 -17.67 -8.98 -14.39
N TRP A 360 -16.47 -8.92 -13.82
CA TRP A 360 -15.22 -9.17 -14.56
C TRP A 360 -14.90 -10.65 -14.72
N THR A 361 -15.01 -11.45 -13.66
CA THR A 361 -14.54 -12.85 -13.66
C THR A 361 -15.63 -13.86 -13.96
N GLY A 362 -16.90 -13.49 -13.78
CA GLY A 362 -18.03 -14.41 -13.82
C GLY A 362 -18.08 -15.40 -12.66
N ASN A 363 -17.30 -15.18 -11.58
CA ASN A 363 -17.21 -16.09 -10.43
C ASN A 363 -18.44 -16.01 -9.51
N ALA A 364 -19.60 -16.40 -10.04
CA ALA A 364 -20.85 -16.46 -9.28
C ALA A 364 -20.82 -17.49 -8.13
N ALA A 365 -19.87 -18.44 -8.14
CA ALA A 365 -19.69 -19.37 -7.03
C ALA A 365 -19.15 -18.65 -5.79
N LEU A 366 -18.11 -17.82 -5.94
CA LEU A 366 -17.60 -16.98 -4.86
C LEU A 366 -18.69 -16.06 -4.29
N VAL A 367 -19.48 -15.43 -5.17
CA VAL A 367 -20.57 -14.54 -4.73
C VAL A 367 -21.64 -15.27 -3.93
N ARG A 368 -21.98 -16.51 -4.31
CA ARG A 368 -22.90 -17.36 -3.52
C ARG A 368 -22.29 -17.76 -2.19
N ASP A 369 -21.01 -18.12 -2.17
CA ASP A 369 -20.30 -18.49 -0.94
C ASP A 369 -20.25 -17.32 0.07
N LEU A 370 -20.10 -16.09 -0.43
CA LEU A 370 -19.99 -14.88 0.39
C LEU A 370 -21.33 -14.17 0.65
N GLU A 371 -22.46 -14.74 0.23
CA GLU A 371 -23.79 -14.18 0.48
C GLU A 371 -24.05 -13.88 1.97
N PRO A 372 -23.73 -14.76 2.94
CA PRO A 372 -23.95 -14.46 4.35
C PRO A 372 -23.17 -13.23 4.82
N ASN A 373 -21.94 -13.07 4.34
CA ASN A 373 -21.09 -11.92 4.67
C ASN A 373 -21.60 -10.63 4.04
N ALA A 374 -22.07 -10.69 2.80
CA ALA A 374 -22.68 -9.55 2.11
C ALA A 374 -23.95 -9.08 2.83
N ARG A 375 -24.81 -10.01 3.25
CA ARG A 375 -26.01 -9.70 4.05
C ARG A 375 -25.66 -9.09 5.40
N ALA A 376 -24.61 -9.60 6.08
CA ALA A 376 -24.13 -9.02 7.33
C ALA A 376 -23.55 -7.60 7.14
N ALA A 377 -22.87 -7.34 6.02
CA ALA A 377 -22.40 -6.00 5.68
C ALA A 377 -23.55 -5.01 5.42
N LEU A 378 -24.60 -5.45 4.72
CA LEU A 378 -25.83 -4.66 4.53
C LEU A 378 -26.55 -4.40 5.87
N GLU A 379 -26.64 -5.40 6.75
CA GLU A 379 -27.20 -5.20 8.10
C GLU A 379 -26.35 -4.23 8.93
N TRP A 380 -25.02 -4.27 8.80
CA TRP A 380 -24.15 -3.29 9.44
C TRP A 380 -24.46 -1.87 8.96
N ILE A 381 -24.57 -1.65 7.64
CA ILE A 381 -24.92 -0.35 7.05
C ILE A 381 -26.23 0.17 7.64
N ASP A 382 -27.28 -0.66 7.63
CA ASP A 382 -28.64 -0.24 8.00
C ASP A 382 -28.84 -0.06 9.52
N LYS A 383 -28.00 -0.67 10.37
CA LYS A 383 -28.24 -0.73 11.82
C LYS A 383 -27.13 -0.12 12.67
N TRP A 384 -25.88 -0.40 12.35
CA TRP A 384 -24.72 0.00 13.15
C TRP A 384 -24.04 1.23 12.57
N GLY A 385 -24.02 1.33 11.24
CA GLY A 385 -23.53 2.49 10.50
C GLY A 385 -24.42 3.72 10.68
N ASP A 386 -25.74 3.55 10.62
CA ASP A 386 -26.72 4.61 10.89
C ASP A 386 -27.03 4.71 12.39
N ARG A 387 -26.20 5.45 13.13
CA ARG A 387 -26.21 5.43 14.60
C ARG A 387 -27.39 6.19 15.19
N ASP A 388 -27.88 7.22 14.49
CA ASP A 388 -28.99 8.06 14.93
C ASP A 388 -30.29 7.87 14.13
N GLY A 389 -30.28 7.02 13.11
CA GLY A 389 -31.46 6.65 12.32
C GLY A 389 -31.85 7.68 11.27
N ASP A 390 -30.92 8.60 10.91
CA ASP A 390 -31.15 9.64 9.91
C ASP A 390 -30.84 9.19 8.48
N GLY A 391 -30.41 7.93 8.30
CA GLY A 391 -30.12 7.29 7.03
C GLY A 391 -28.71 7.51 6.49
N TYR A 392 -27.81 8.11 7.26
CA TYR A 392 -26.40 8.23 6.89
C TYR A 392 -25.53 7.27 7.69
N VAL A 393 -24.50 6.72 7.04
CA VAL A 393 -23.46 5.97 7.75
C VAL A 393 -22.49 6.94 8.40
N GLU A 394 -22.32 6.81 9.71
CA GLU A 394 -21.53 7.67 10.56
C GLU A 394 -20.41 6.89 11.25
N TYR A 395 -19.32 7.58 11.54
CA TYR A 395 -18.29 7.05 12.41
C TYR A 395 -18.07 7.92 13.64
N GLU A 396 -17.80 7.24 14.75
CA GLU A 396 -17.32 7.83 15.99
C GLU A 396 -16.44 6.79 16.68
N ARG A 397 -15.19 7.18 16.99
CA ARG A 397 -14.26 6.29 17.68
C ARG A 397 -14.86 5.80 19.00
N ARG A 398 -14.83 4.49 19.23
CA ARG A 398 -15.36 3.87 20.45
C ARG A 398 -14.28 3.72 21.53
N ASN A 399 -13.02 3.71 21.11
CA ASN A 399 -11.84 3.73 21.97
C ASN A 399 -11.12 5.09 21.88
N ALA A 400 -11.40 5.99 22.83
CA ALA A 400 -10.87 7.36 22.81
C ALA A 400 -9.35 7.45 23.07
N GLU A 401 -8.73 6.43 23.66
CA GLU A 401 -7.31 6.44 24.01
C GLU A 401 -6.43 6.01 22.83
N THR A 402 -6.85 4.98 22.10
CA THR A 402 -5.98 4.33 21.10
C THR A 402 -6.65 4.04 19.75
N GLY A 403 -7.94 4.37 19.59
CA GLY A 403 -8.67 4.28 18.33
C GLY A 403 -8.47 5.50 17.42
N LEU A 404 -8.62 5.28 16.12
CA LEU A 404 -8.58 6.31 15.07
C LEU A 404 -9.76 7.27 15.19
N GLU A 405 -9.47 8.58 15.16
CA GLU A 405 -10.49 9.63 15.22
C GLU A 405 -11.33 9.70 13.94
N ASN A 406 -10.68 9.65 12.77
CA ASN A 406 -11.35 9.55 11.48
C ASN A 406 -11.28 8.12 10.96
N GLN A 407 -12.43 7.56 10.57
CA GLN A 407 -12.57 6.18 10.09
C GLN A 407 -12.91 6.12 8.59
N CYS A 408 -12.61 7.19 7.86
CA CYS A 408 -12.70 7.33 6.41
C CYS A 408 -11.30 7.31 5.76
N TRP A 409 -11.21 7.37 4.43
CA TRP A 409 -9.90 7.30 3.73
C TRP A 409 -8.94 8.42 4.14
N LYS A 410 -9.48 9.57 4.55
CA LYS A 410 -8.72 10.66 5.16
C LYS A 410 -8.60 10.46 6.66
N ASP A 411 -7.95 9.38 7.10
CA ASP A 411 -7.94 8.92 8.50
C ASP A 411 -7.08 9.74 9.49
N SER A 412 -6.37 10.78 9.03
CA SER A 412 -5.65 11.67 9.96
C SER A 412 -6.64 12.46 10.81
N GLY A 413 -6.39 12.60 12.13
CA GLY A 413 -7.34 13.23 13.07
C GLY A 413 -7.70 14.69 12.77
N ASP A 414 -7.04 15.31 11.80
CA ASP A 414 -7.21 16.71 11.45
C ASP A 414 -7.72 16.92 10.00
N SER A 415 -8.20 15.88 9.34
CA SER A 415 -8.57 15.88 7.92
C SER A 415 -9.97 16.43 7.60
N ILE A 416 -10.90 16.32 8.54
CA ILE A 416 -12.29 16.77 8.37
C ILE A 416 -12.42 18.16 9.00
N ARG A 417 -12.37 19.19 8.14
CA ARG A 417 -12.35 20.59 8.54
C ARG A 417 -13.34 21.42 7.75
N PHE A 418 -13.93 22.40 8.44
CA PHE A 418 -14.69 23.49 7.83
C PHE A 418 -13.76 24.43 7.08
N ALA A 419 -14.34 25.28 6.23
CA ALA A 419 -13.60 26.22 5.41
C ALA A 419 -12.81 27.27 6.21
N ASP A 420 -13.28 27.58 7.42
CA ASP A 420 -12.59 28.45 8.38
C ASP A 420 -11.44 27.75 9.14
N GLY A 421 -11.26 26.45 8.93
CA GLY A 421 -10.20 25.62 9.50
C GLY A 421 -10.59 24.92 10.80
N ALA A 422 -11.80 25.16 11.34
CA ALA A 422 -12.33 24.43 12.48
C ALA A 422 -12.40 22.93 12.17
N ILE A 423 -12.06 22.09 13.15
CA ILE A 423 -12.11 20.63 13.01
C ILE A 423 -13.53 20.17 13.36
N ALA A 424 -14.14 19.38 12.47
CA ALA A 424 -15.44 18.77 12.69
C ALA A 424 -15.42 17.86 13.92
N LYS A 425 -16.56 17.75 14.61
CA LYS A 425 -16.70 16.88 15.78
C LYS A 425 -17.68 15.77 15.47
N GLY A 426 -17.34 14.57 15.93
CA GLY A 426 -18.15 13.38 15.65
C GLY A 426 -19.46 13.33 16.42
N PRO A 427 -20.35 12.38 16.07
CA PRO A 427 -20.22 11.46 14.93
C PRO A 427 -20.13 12.17 13.57
N ILE A 428 -19.38 11.61 12.62
CA ILE A 428 -19.15 12.24 11.30
C ILE A 428 -19.76 11.36 10.21
N ALA A 429 -20.62 11.95 9.37
CA ALA A 429 -21.08 11.36 8.12
C ALA A 429 -20.26 11.93 6.95
N ALA A 430 -19.18 11.25 6.54
CA ALA A 430 -18.35 11.69 5.42
C ALA A 430 -19.03 11.42 4.08
N CYS A 431 -18.89 12.34 3.12
CA CYS A 431 -19.67 12.30 1.88
C CYS A 431 -19.34 11.10 0.99
N GLU A 432 -18.07 10.71 0.88
CA GLU A 432 -17.65 9.58 0.07
C GLU A 432 -18.19 8.26 0.61
N ILE A 433 -18.34 8.12 1.93
CA ILE A 433 -18.93 6.92 2.54
C ILE A 433 -20.38 6.78 2.09
N GLN A 434 -21.13 7.88 2.03
CA GLN A 434 -22.53 7.84 1.56
C GLN A 434 -22.59 7.46 0.09
N GLY A 435 -21.65 7.97 -0.73
CA GLY A 435 -21.45 7.50 -2.09
C GLY A 435 -21.19 6.00 -2.16
N TYR A 436 -20.28 5.47 -1.35
CA TYR A 436 -19.98 4.04 -1.33
C TYR A 436 -21.16 3.19 -0.86
N VAL A 437 -21.96 3.67 0.09
CA VAL A 437 -23.18 2.99 0.54
C VAL A 437 -24.22 2.95 -0.57
N TYR A 438 -24.40 4.06 -1.30
CA TYR A 438 -25.26 4.10 -2.48
C TYR A 438 -24.81 3.07 -3.53
N ASP A 439 -23.53 3.08 -3.91
CA ASP A 439 -22.99 2.15 -4.91
C ASP A 439 -23.09 0.69 -4.43
N ALA A 440 -22.79 0.43 -3.17
CA ALA A 440 -22.94 -0.88 -2.54
C ALA A 440 -24.39 -1.39 -2.60
N LYS A 441 -25.39 -0.55 -2.32
CA LYS A 441 -26.81 -0.94 -2.38
C LYS A 441 -27.25 -1.24 -3.81
N VAL A 442 -26.87 -0.40 -4.79
CA VAL A 442 -27.17 -0.63 -6.22
C VAL A 442 -26.57 -1.95 -6.70
N ARG A 443 -25.30 -2.20 -6.38
CA ARG A 443 -24.58 -3.41 -6.78
C ARG A 443 -25.09 -4.66 -6.07
N ALA A 444 -25.32 -4.58 -4.76
CA ALA A 444 -25.90 -5.69 -4.01
C ALA A 444 -27.33 -6.02 -4.46
N ALA A 445 -28.10 -5.04 -4.94
CA ALA A 445 -29.41 -5.31 -5.56
C ALA A 445 -29.29 -6.17 -6.82
N ARG A 446 -28.31 -5.86 -7.69
CA ARG A 446 -28.01 -6.69 -8.86
C ARG A 446 -27.63 -8.11 -8.44
N LEU A 447 -26.69 -8.27 -7.51
CA LEU A 447 -26.28 -9.58 -7.00
C LEU A 447 -27.45 -10.37 -6.39
N ALA A 448 -28.32 -9.68 -5.62
CA ALA A 448 -29.52 -10.29 -5.05
C ALA A 448 -30.46 -10.81 -6.14
N ARG A 449 -30.67 -10.04 -7.21
CA ARG A 449 -31.55 -10.42 -8.33
C ARG A 449 -30.97 -11.54 -9.19
N GLU A 450 -29.69 -11.43 -9.56
CA GLU A 450 -29.06 -12.26 -10.58
C GLU A 450 -28.36 -13.50 -10.03
N VAL A 451 -27.86 -13.46 -8.80
CA VAL A 451 -27.01 -14.51 -8.23
C VAL A 451 -27.64 -15.21 -7.02
N TRP A 452 -28.20 -14.46 -6.07
CA TRP A 452 -28.80 -15.02 -4.85
C TRP A 452 -30.27 -15.43 -5.03
N GLY A 453 -30.94 -14.94 -6.10
CA GLY A 453 -32.33 -15.25 -6.39
C GLY A 453 -33.32 -14.61 -5.41
N ASP A 454 -32.96 -13.48 -4.82
CA ASP A 454 -33.73 -12.73 -3.83
C ASP A 454 -34.21 -11.39 -4.42
N ALA A 455 -35.25 -11.45 -5.25
CA ALA A 455 -35.81 -10.26 -5.90
C ALA A 455 -36.39 -9.26 -4.89
N ALA A 456 -36.87 -9.71 -3.73
CA ALA A 456 -37.41 -8.82 -2.70
C ALA A 456 -36.31 -7.99 -2.02
N LEU A 457 -35.15 -8.60 -1.75
CA LEU A 457 -33.98 -7.83 -1.31
C LEU A 457 -33.52 -6.86 -2.39
N ALA A 458 -33.48 -7.28 -3.66
CA ALA A 458 -33.09 -6.40 -4.76
C ALA A 458 -33.97 -5.16 -4.86
N ASP A 459 -35.29 -5.32 -4.89
CA ASP A 459 -36.25 -4.22 -4.95
C ASP A 459 -36.13 -3.29 -3.73
N ARG A 460 -35.87 -3.83 -2.54
CA ARG A 460 -35.63 -3.04 -1.33
C ARG A 460 -34.36 -2.20 -1.45
N LEU A 461 -33.25 -2.81 -1.84
CA LEU A 461 -31.95 -2.13 -1.95
C LEU A 461 -31.97 -1.04 -3.03
N GLU A 462 -32.66 -1.26 -4.16
CA GLU A 462 -32.88 -0.24 -5.19
C GLU A 462 -33.66 0.96 -4.64
N ALA A 463 -34.75 0.71 -3.90
CA ALA A 463 -35.52 1.78 -3.27
C ALA A 463 -34.71 2.56 -2.23
N GLU A 464 -34.00 1.86 -1.35
CA GLU A 464 -33.14 2.48 -0.33
C GLU A 464 -31.98 3.28 -0.95
N ALA A 465 -31.40 2.82 -2.06
CA ALA A 465 -30.37 3.55 -2.78
C ALA A 465 -30.92 4.85 -3.38
N GLU A 466 -32.11 4.82 -3.98
CA GLU A 466 -32.74 6.03 -4.52
C GLU A 466 -33.11 7.02 -3.40
N GLU A 467 -33.67 6.54 -2.29
CA GLU A 467 -33.96 7.38 -1.11
C GLU A 467 -32.70 8.03 -0.53
N LEU A 468 -31.58 7.28 -0.45
CA LEU A 468 -30.29 7.81 -0.02
C LEU A 468 -29.78 8.87 -1.00
N LYS A 469 -29.89 8.61 -2.31
CA LYS A 469 -29.49 9.56 -3.35
C LYS A 469 -30.25 10.87 -3.24
N GLU A 470 -31.58 10.82 -3.13
CA GLU A 470 -32.42 12.01 -2.98
C GLU A 470 -32.03 12.82 -1.72
N ARG A 471 -31.91 12.14 -0.58
CA ARG A 471 -31.59 12.74 0.71
C ARG A 471 -30.20 13.37 0.73
N PHE A 472 -29.19 12.63 0.28
CA PHE A 472 -27.81 13.11 0.17
C PHE A 472 -27.73 14.38 -0.69
N ASN A 473 -28.42 14.38 -1.83
CA ASN A 473 -28.44 15.52 -2.74
C ASN A 473 -29.15 16.76 -2.20
N ALA A 474 -30.02 16.60 -1.20
CA ALA A 474 -30.64 17.70 -0.46
C ALA A 474 -29.77 18.19 0.70
N ASP A 475 -29.18 17.27 1.47
CA ASP A 475 -28.53 17.60 2.74
C ASP A 475 -27.07 18.00 2.59
N PHE A 476 -26.33 17.42 1.63
CA PHE A 476 -24.90 17.71 1.45
C PHE A 476 -24.62 18.82 0.45
N TRP A 477 -25.55 19.17 -0.43
CA TRP A 477 -25.32 20.19 -1.45
C TRP A 477 -25.21 21.60 -0.85
N ILE A 478 -24.16 22.35 -1.24
CA ILE A 478 -23.93 23.74 -0.84
C ILE A 478 -24.11 24.63 -2.06
N GLU A 479 -25.34 25.11 -2.25
CA GLU A 479 -25.75 25.90 -3.42
C GLU A 479 -24.84 27.10 -3.67
N GLU A 480 -24.46 27.84 -2.61
CA GLU A 480 -23.65 29.05 -2.73
C GLU A 480 -22.21 28.78 -3.16
N ARG A 481 -21.75 27.53 -3.03
CA ARG A 481 -20.38 27.10 -3.34
C ARG A 481 -20.31 26.18 -4.55
N GLY A 482 -21.43 25.61 -4.98
CA GLY A 482 -21.54 24.75 -6.17
C GLY A 482 -20.84 23.40 -6.02
N PHE A 483 -20.83 22.83 -4.82
CA PHE A 483 -20.29 21.49 -4.55
C PHE A 483 -20.92 20.85 -3.29
N TYR A 484 -20.60 19.58 -3.02
CA TYR A 484 -21.07 18.85 -1.84
C TYR A 484 -20.16 19.05 -0.62
N ALA A 485 -20.77 19.23 0.55
CA ALA A 485 -20.08 19.23 1.84
C ALA A 485 -19.18 17.99 1.98
N LEU A 486 -18.00 18.17 2.58
CA LEU A 486 -17.09 17.06 2.89
C LEU A 486 -17.73 16.05 3.84
N ALA A 487 -18.53 16.54 4.79
CA ALA A 487 -19.22 15.73 5.77
C ALA A 487 -20.40 16.49 6.39
N LEU A 488 -21.25 15.77 7.13
CA LEU A 488 -22.02 16.34 8.23
C LEU A 488 -21.31 16.00 9.55
N ASP A 489 -21.17 17.00 10.43
CA ASP A 489 -20.63 16.78 11.78
C ASP A 489 -21.72 16.34 12.77
N GLY A 490 -21.37 16.14 14.04
CA GLY A 490 -22.31 15.65 15.07
C GLY A 490 -23.45 16.63 15.41
N GLU A 491 -23.36 17.89 14.98
CA GLU A 491 -24.46 18.87 15.03
C GLU A 491 -25.22 18.95 13.69
N LYS A 492 -24.93 18.03 12.76
CA LYS A 492 -25.42 17.96 11.38
C LYS A 492 -25.13 19.22 10.58
N ARG A 493 -24.03 19.91 10.90
CA ARG A 493 -23.56 21.06 10.13
C ARG A 493 -22.77 20.56 8.94
N ARG A 494 -23.00 21.19 7.78
CA ARG A 494 -22.24 20.94 6.56
C ARG A 494 -20.79 21.39 6.76
N VAL A 495 -19.87 20.44 6.74
CA VAL A 495 -18.43 20.68 6.70
C VAL A 495 -18.10 21.18 5.29
N ASP A 496 -17.95 22.49 5.15
CA ASP A 496 -18.10 23.18 3.88
C ASP A 496 -16.81 23.35 3.05
N SER A 497 -15.69 22.74 3.47
CA SER A 497 -14.45 22.83 2.70
C SER A 497 -14.50 22.11 1.37
N LEU A 498 -13.96 22.75 0.32
CA LEU A 498 -13.74 22.11 -0.97
C LEU A 498 -12.57 21.11 -0.88
N THR A 499 -12.83 19.86 -1.23
CA THR A 499 -11.87 18.75 -1.17
C THR A 499 -12.01 17.84 -2.38
N SER A 500 -11.05 16.94 -2.57
CA SER A 500 -11.07 15.94 -3.64
C SER A 500 -12.20 14.91 -3.52
N ASN A 501 -12.77 14.73 -2.32
CA ASN A 501 -13.83 13.76 -2.01
C ASN A 501 -15.04 13.87 -2.96
N ILE A 502 -15.29 15.03 -3.57
CA ILE A 502 -16.35 15.19 -4.58
C ILE A 502 -16.15 14.30 -5.82
N GLY A 503 -14.92 13.92 -6.15
CA GLY A 503 -14.65 12.96 -7.23
C GLY A 503 -15.00 11.52 -6.87
N HIS A 504 -14.97 11.16 -5.59
CA HIS A 504 -15.48 9.87 -5.12
C HIS A 504 -17.01 9.79 -5.26
N LEU A 505 -17.72 10.91 -5.14
CA LEU A 505 -19.16 10.97 -5.40
C LEU A 505 -19.47 10.69 -6.88
N LEU A 506 -18.66 11.24 -7.80
CA LEU A 506 -18.74 10.89 -9.22
C LEU A 506 -18.42 9.41 -9.46
N TRP A 507 -17.42 8.85 -8.77
CA TRP A 507 -17.11 7.43 -8.91
C TRP A 507 -18.29 6.53 -8.47
N SER A 508 -18.94 6.87 -7.36
CA SER A 508 -20.12 6.12 -6.86
C SER A 508 -21.38 6.26 -7.71
N GLY A 509 -21.50 7.30 -8.54
CA GLY A 509 -22.70 7.57 -9.33
C GLY A 509 -23.87 8.20 -8.55
N ILE A 510 -23.65 8.69 -7.32
CA ILE A 510 -24.69 9.31 -6.49
C ILE A 510 -25.07 10.73 -6.96
N VAL A 511 -24.21 11.39 -7.76
CA VAL A 511 -24.40 12.77 -8.22
C VAL A 511 -25.41 12.81 -9.38
N PRO A 512 -26.39 13.72 -9.40
CA PRO A 512 -27.27 13.92 -10.55
C PRO A 512 -26.51 14.63 -11.69
N ASP A 513 -26.89 14.34 -12.94
CA ASP A 513 -26.19 14.82 -14.13
C ASP A 513 -26.06 16.35 -14.20
N ASP A 514 -27.06 17.08 -13.70
CA ASP A 514 -27.12 18.55 -13.71
C ASP A 514 -26.09 19.23 -12.79
N ARG A 515 -25.45 18.48 -11.89
CA ARG A 515 -24.41 18.99 -10.98
C ARG A 515 -23.02 18.45 -11.29
N ALA A 516 -22.90 17.43 -12.14
CA ALA A 516 -21.64 16.76 -12.40
C ALA A 516 -20.61 17.68 -13.09
N GLU A 517 -21.07 18.57 -13.99
CA GLU A 517 -20.22 19.55 -14.66
C GLU A 517 -19.52 20.49 -13.67
N LEU A 518 -20.26 21.02 -12.69
CA LEU A 518 -19.68 21.88 -11.64
C LEU A 518 -18.60 21.14 -10.84
N LEU A 519 -18.78 19.86 -10.57
CA LEU A 519 -17.78 19.09 -9.82
C LEU A 519 -16.53 18.85 -10.66
N ALA A 520 -16.70 18.56 -11.96
CA ALA A 520 -15.61 18.43 -12.90
C ALA A 520 -14.79 19.72 -12.96
N GLU A 521 -15.45 20.88 -13.09
CA GLU A 521 -14.81 22.21 -13.07
C GLU A 521 -13.98 22.45 -11.80
N HIS A 522 -14.51 22.11 -10.62
CA HIS A 522 -13.76 22.23 -9.36
C HIS A 522 -12.53 21.32 -9.34
N LEU A 523 -12.68 20.05 -9.72
CA LEU A 523 -11.62 19.03 -9.67
C LEU A 523 -10.43 19.39 -10.57
N VAL A 524 -10.68 19.91 -11.78
CA VAL A 524 -9.63 20.34 -12.71
C VAL A 524 -9.26 21.83 -12.63
N GLY A 525 -9.93 22.56 -11.75
CA GLY A 525 -9.71 23.97 -11.48
C GLY A 525 -8.44 24.24 -10.66
N ASP A 526 -7.91 25.46 -10.78
CA ASP A 526 -6.63 25.87 -10.16
C ASP A 526 -6.58 25.66 -8.63
N ALA A 527 -7.74 25.65 -7.97
CA ALA A 527 -7.87 25.50 -6.53
C ALA A 527 -7.61 24.06 -6.05
N LEU A 528 -7.94 23.02 -6.84
CA LEU A 528 -7.63 21.63 -6.50
C LEU A 528 -6.52 21.05 -7.36
N PHE A 529 -6.51 21.30 -8.67
CA PHE A 529 -5.53 20.72 -9.58
C PHE A 529 -4.18 21.44 -9.49
N SER A 530 -3.11 20.70 -9.17
CA SER A 530 -1.74 21.25 -9.02
C SER A 530 -0.96 21.28 -10.32
N GLY A 531 -1.46 20.63 -11.37
CA GLY A 531 -0.67 20.27 -12.55
C GLY A 531 0.10 18.95 -12.41
N TRP A 532 0.19 18.40 -11.20
CA TRP A 532 0.66 17.04 -10.91
C TRP A 532 -0.47 16.08 -10.50
N GLY A 533 -1.65 16.62 -10.18
CA GLY A 533 -2.83 15.89 -9.68
C GLY A 533 -3.73 16.80 -8.85
N VAL A 534 -4.92 16.31 -8.54
CA VAL A 534 -5.93 16.91 -7.66
C VAL A 534 -5.45 16.79 -6.21
N ARG A 535 -5.46 17.92 -5.49
CA ARG A 535 -5.09 18.01 -4.08
C ARG A 535 -6.25 17.58 -3.19
N THR A 536 -5.95 17.05 -2.01
CA THR A 536 -6.99 16.61 -1.07
C THR A 536 -7.82 17.73 -0.44
N MET A 537 -7.35 18.98 -0.55
CA MET A 537 -8.02 20.18 -0.09
C MET A 537 -7.66 21.34 -1.01
N ALA A 538 -8.65 22.18 -1.30
CA ALA A 538 -8.47 23.30 -2.21
C ALA A 538 -7.61 24.41 -1.61
N GLU A 539 -6.79 25.03 -2.45
CA GLU A 539 -6.10 26.27 -2.11
C GLU A 539 -7.12 27.38 -1.89
N GLY A 540 -7.06 28.03 -0.72
CA GLY A 540 -8.04 29.03 -0.29
C GLY A 540 -8.83 28.60 0.94
N GLU A 541 -8.96 27.29 1.17
CA GLU A 541 -9.47 26.74 2.44
C GLU A 541 -8.47 27.02 3.56
N ALA A 542 -8.94 27.38 4.76
CA ALA A 542 -8.03 27.71 5.86
C ALA A 542 -7.19 26.50 6.34
N GLY A 543 -7.69 25.27 6.13
CA GLY A 543 -6.97 24.04 6.40
C GLY A 543 -5.86 23.71 5.40
N TYR A 544 -5.83 24.37 4.23
CA TYR A 544 -4.94 24.02 3.14
C TYR A 544 -3.47 24.18 3.52
N ASN A 545 -2.72 23.09 3.34
CA ASN A 545 -1.28 23.06 3.43
C ASN A 545 -0.73 21.99 2.47
N PRO A 546 0.08 22.36 1.47
CA PRO A 546 0.56 21.43 0.43
C PRO A 546 1.47 20.31 0.97
N ILE A 547 1.92 20.41 2.22
CA ILE A 547 2.75 19.40 2.90
C ILE A 547 2.05 18.81 4.14
N ARG A 548 0.71 18.88 4.22
CA ARG A 548 -0.08 18.25 5.29
C ARG A 548 -0.86 17.05 4.75
N TYR A 549 -0.74 15.93 5.44
CA TYR A 549 -1.07 14.58 4.97
C TYR A 549 -2.40 14.44 4.20
N HIS A 550 -3.53 14.91 4.75
CA HIS A 550 -4.84 14.88 4.09
C HIS A 550 -5.43 16.26 3.77
N ASN A 551 -4.63 17.32 3.83
CA ASN A 551 -5.12 18.71 3.79
C ASN A 551 -4.40 19.56 2.73
N GLY A 552 -4.05 18.98 1.58
CA GLY A 552 -3.46 19.73 0.46
C GLY A 552 -2.35 19.01 -0.30
N THR A 553 -1.96 17.81 0.13
CA THR A 553 -1.12 16.88 -0.64
C THR A 553 -1.89 16.29 -1.83
N VAL A 554 -1.19 15.54 -2.68
CA VAL A 554 -1.76 14.79 -3.81
C VAL A 554 -1.58 13.30 -3.53
N TRP A 555 -2.68 12.55 -3.60
CA TRP A 555 -2.71 11.10 -3.40
C TRP A 555 -3.01 10.41 -4.73
N PRO A 556 -2.13 9.50 -5.21
CA PRO A 556 -2.35 8.82 -6.49
C PRO A 556 -3.67 8.04 -6.55
N HIS A 557 -4.03 7.31 -5.49
CA HIS A 557 -5.25 6.50 -5.49
C HIS A 557 -6.51 7.36 -5.64
N ASP A 558 -6.61 8.44 -4.88
CA ASP A 558 -7.68 9.46 -4.97
C ASP A 558 -7.80 9.97 -6.41
N ASN A 559 -6.67 10.31 -7.04
CA ASN A 559 -6.63 10.78 -8.42
C ASN A 559 -7.11 9.73 -9.45
N SER A 560 -6.84 8.43 -9.22
CA SER A 560 -7.40 7.37 -10.08
C SER A 560 -8.91 7.21 -9.93
N LEU A 561 -9.44 7.32 -8.71
CA LEU A 561 -10.88 7.25 -8.46
C LEU A 561 -11.61 8.47 -9.01
N ILE A 562 -11.03 9.67 -8.86
CA ILE A 562 -11.51 10.90 -9.49
C ILE A 562 -11.56 10.75 -11.01
N ALA A 563 -10.46 10.31 -11.64
CA ALA A 563 -10.42 10.13 -13.09
C ALA A 563 -11.47 9.13 -13.58
N HIS A 564 -11.67 8.03 -12.83
CA HIS A 564 -12.69 7.04 -13.14
C HIS A 564 -14.11 7.59 -12.99
N GLY A 565 -14.39 8.36 -11.94
CA GLY A 565 -15.66 9.05 -11.75
C GLY A 565 -15.96 10.09 -12.83
N LEU A 566 -14.97 10.90 -13.22
CA LEU A 566 -15.11 11.85 -14.32
C LEU A 566 -15.44 11.15 -15.64
N ALA A 567 -14.71 10.08 -15.97
CA ALA A 567 -14.96 9.30 -17.18
C ALA A 567 -16.37 8.67 -17.18
N ARG A 568 -16.83 8.17 -16.02
CA ARG A 568 -18.19 7.63 -15.85
C ARG A 568 -19.30 8.64 -16.18
N TYR A 569 -19.07 9.92 -15.91
CA TYR A 569 -20.00 11.01 -16.23
C TYR A 569 -19.74 11.66 -17.60
N GLY A 570 -18.82 11.13 -18.40
CA GLY A 570 -18.50 11.65 -19.74
C GLY A 570 -17.49 12.81 -19.78
N PHE A 571 -16.90 13.20 -18.65
CA PHE A 571 -15.82 14.21 -18.56
C PHE A 571 -14.46 13.59 -18.89
N ARG A 572 -14.34 13.07 -20.11
CA ARG A 572 -13.21 12.24 -20.54
C ARG A 572 -11.93 13.05 -20.75
N ASP A 573 -12.03 14.31 -21.15
CA ASP A 573 -10.88 15.22 -21.27
C ASP A 573 -10.27 15.54 -19.91
N GLU A 574 -11.11 15.80 -18.91
CA GLU A 574 -10.72 16.02 -17.52
C GLU A 574 -10.07 14.77 -16.92
N ALA A 575 -10.68 13.60 -17.15
CA ALA A 575 -10.13 12.31 -16.73
C ALA A 575 -8.76 12.03 -17.37
N ALA A 576 -8.62 12.25 -18.67
CA ALA A 576 -7.35 12.07 -19.39
C ALA A 576 -6.27 13.05 -18.91
N ARG A 577 -6.64 14.30 -18.59
CA ARG A 577 -5.72 15.31 -18.03
C ARG A 577 -5.17 14.89 -16.66
N ILE A 578 -6.02 14.40 -15.76
CA ILE A 578 -5.59 13.91 -14.43
C ILE A 578 -4.73 12.64 -14.59
N SER A 579 -5.14 11.74 -15.48
CA SER A 579 -4.42 10.50 -15.78
C SER A 579 -3.00 10.79 -16.24
N LEU A 580 -2.84 11.65 -17.25
CA LEU A 580 -1.52 12.05 -17.77
C LEU A 580 -0.67 12.72 -16.69
N ALA A 581 -1.24 13.66 -15.92
CA ALA A 581 -0.48 14.37 -14.89
C ALA A 581 0.05 13.43 -13.80
N THR A 582 -0.75 12.43 -13.41
CA THR A 582 -0.38 11.43 -12.41
C THR A 582 0.70 10.48 -12.95
N LEU A 583 0.55 9.99 -14.19
CA LEU A 583 1.55 9.15 -14.84
C LEU A 583 2.87 9.90 -15.07
N GLU A 584 2.82 11.19 -15.42
CA GLU A 584 4.01 12.05 -15.50
C GLU A 584 4.68 12.25 -14.14
N ALA A 585 3.91 12.34 -13.05
CA ALA A 585 4.52 12.45 -11.72
C ALA A 585 5.36 11.21 -11.38
N ALA A 586 4.94 10.03 -11.82
CA ALA A 586 5.67 8.78 -11.60
C ALA A 586 7.11 8.81 -12.15
N THR A 587 7.37 9.54 -13.24
CA THR A 587 8.71 9.62 -13.84
C THR A 587 9.74 10.30 -12.93
N PHE A 588 9.28 11.07 -11.93
CA PHE A 588 10.14 11.69 -10.93
C PHE A 588 10.39 10.80 -9.72
N PHE A 589 9.61 9.72 -9.57
CA PHE A 589 9.71 8.77 -8.47
C PHE A 589 10.22 7.41 -8.94
N ARG A 590 11.11 7.40 -9.93
CA ARG A 590 11.65 6.16 -10.54
C ARG A 590 10.55 5.20 -11.00
N TYR A 591 9.49 5.77 -11.59
CA TYR A 591 8.31 5.08 -12.10
C TYR A 591 7.45 4.37 -11.03
N ARG A 592 7.75 4.59 -9.74
CA ARG A 592 6.98 4.08 -8.60
C ARG A 592 6.27 5.24 -7.91
N LEU A 593 4.96 5.38 -8.12
CA LEU A 593 4.18 6.41 -7.41
C LEU A 593 4.25 6.18 -5.88
N PRO A 594 4.60 7.20 -5.08
CA PRO A 594 4.56 7.09 -3.63
C PRO A 594 3.11 7.11 -3.14
N GLU A 595 2.88 6.69 -1.90
CA GLU A 595 1.57 6.82 -1.22
C GLU A 595 0.96 8.22 -1.38
N VAL A 596 1.79 9.25 -1.22
CA VAL A 596 1.42 10.66 -1.25
C VAL A 596 2.63 11.52 -1.62
N PHE A 597 2.40 12.66 -2.26
CA PHE A 597 3.41 13.69 -2.48
C PHE A 597 2.84 15.10 -2.24
N ALA A 598 3.71 16.09 -2.08
CA ALA A 598 3.29 17.45 -1.73
C ALA A 598 2.51 18.12 -2.87
N GLY A 599 1.43 18.81 -2.54
CA GLY A 599 0.53 19.47 -3.50
C GLY A 599 0.97 20.86 -3.94
N TYR A 600 2.27 21.09 -4.12
CA TYR A 600 2.73 22.34 -4.73
C TYR A 600 2.29 22.41 -6.20
N ARG A 601 1.94 23.62 -6.66
CA ARG A 601 1.70 23.86 -8.09
C ARG A 601 2.94 23.49 -8.91
N ARG A 602 2.73 22.82 -10.04
CA ARG A 602 3.76 22.42 -11.00
C ARG A 602 4.61 23.59 -11.48
N THR A 603 4.00 24.77 -11.63
CA THR A 603 4.67 26.03 -12.00
C THR A 603 5.66 26.54 -10.95
N ARG A 604 5.56 26.09 -9.70
CA ARG A 604 6.45 26.50 -8.59
C ARG A 604 7.69 25.62 -8.47
N THR A 605 7.55 24.30 -8.63
CA THR A 605 8.61 23.34 -8.28
C THR A 605 9.26 22.67 -9.48
N SER A 606 8.64 22.65 -10.66
CA SER A 606 9.08 21.92 -11.87
C SER A 606 9.21 20.39 -11.75
N PHE A 607 9.14 19.84 -10.54
CA PHE A 607 9.03 18.41 -10.20
C PHE A 607 8.03 18.23 -9.02
N PRO A 608 7.37 17.07 -8.86
CA PRO A 608 6.57 16.77 -7.68
C PRO A 608 7.48 16.60 -6.46
N VAL A 609 7.15 17.25 -5.34
CA VAL A 609 8.00 17.25 -4.14
C VAL A 609 7.62 16.07 -3.25
N GLU A 610 8.61 15.28 -2.86
CA GLU A 610 8.45 14.12 -1.97
C GLU A 610 7.79 14.48 -0.63
N TYR A 611 6.94 13.58 -0.15
CA TYR A 611 6.41 13.64 1.21
C TYR A 611 7.30 12.78 2.13
N PRO A 612 7.87 13.33 3.22
CA PRO A 612 8.96 12.67 3.96
C PRO A 612 8.67 11.28 4.53
N THR A 613 7.41 10.96 4.83
CA THR A 613 7.01 9.69 5.46
C THR A 613 6.14 8.82 4.57
N ALA A 614 6.05 9.13 3.27
CA ALA A 614 5.23 8.37 2.33
C ALA A 614 5.77 6.94 2.19
N SER A 615 4.84 5.99 2.18
CA SER A 615 5.14 4.59 1.91
C SER A 615 5.54 4.41 0.44
N THR A 616 6.56 3.58 0.19
CA THR A 616 7.04 3.26 -1.16
C THR A 616 7.72 1.89 -1.20
N PRO A 617 7.11 0.85 -1.80
CA PRO A 617 5.80 0.85 -2.47
C PRO A 617 4.62 0.91 -1.49
N GLN A 618 3.45 1.29 -2.01
CA GLN A 618 2.17 1.31 -1.31
C GLN A 618 1.07 0.83 -2.28
N ALA A 619 0.16 -0.03 -1.81
CA ALA A 619 -0.77 -0.80 -2.61
C ALA A 619 -1.67 0.03 -3.53
N TRP A 620 -2.44 0.98 -2.99
CA TRP A 620 -3.38 1.76 -3.80
C TRP A 620 -2.68 2.77 -4.72
N ALA A 621 -1.43 3.15 -4.40
CA ALA A 621 -0.61 4.00 -5.25
C ALA A 621 -0.02 3.16 -6.39
N THR A 622 0.37 1.93 -6.09
CA THR A 622 0.80 0.94 -7.08
C THR A 622 -0.34 0.54 -8.03
N GLY A 623 -1.58 0.42 -7.54
CA GLY A 623 -2.77 0.14 -8.37
C GLY A 623 -3.22 1.33 -9.22
N THR A 624 -2.82 2.56 -8.87
CA THR A 624 -3.25 3.79 -9.57
C THR A 624 -3.03 3.72 -11.09
N PRO A 625 -1.82 3.41 -11.63
CA PRO A 625 -1.62 3.35 -13.07
C PRO A 625 -2.49 2.33 -13.80
N LEU A 626 -2.84 1.22 -13.13
CA LEU A 626 -3.71 0.18 -13.69
C LEU A 626 -5.14 0.68 -13.87
N LEU A 627 -5.68 1.39 -12.88
CA LEU A 627 -7.00 2.01 -13.02
C LEU A 627 -6.98 3.16 -14.04
N LEU A 628 -5.91 3.96 -14.10
CA LEU A 628 -5.78 5.00 -15.13
C LEU A 628 -5.74 4.39 -16.54
N LEU A 629 -5.06 3.25 -16.74
CA LEU A 629 -5.10 2.50 -18.01
C LEU A 629 -6.53 2.03 -18.34
N ARG A 630 -7.26 1.47 -17.37
CA ARG A 630 -8.69 1.12 -17.53
C ARG A 630 -9.52 2.32 -17.98
N VAL A 631 -9.29 3.49 -17.38
CA VAL A 631 -9.99 4.75 -17.72
C VAL A 631 -9.65 5.22 -19.13
N LEU A 632 -8.37 5.26 -19.50
CA LEU A 632 -7.90 5.72 -20.81
C LEU A 632 -8.36 4.82 -21.95
N LEU A 633 -8.43 3.50 -21.72
CA LEU A 633 -8.95 2.54 -22.69
C LEU A 633 -10.48 2.41 -22.66
N GLY A 634 -11.15 2.98 -21.65
CA GLY A 634 -12.59 2.87 -21.45
C GLY A 634 -13.06 1.42 -21.35
N LEU A 635 -12.37 0.61 -20.54
CA LEU A 635 -12.68 -0.83 -20.42
C LEU A 635 -13.86 -1.07 -19.49
N GLU A 636 -14.92 -1.71 -20.00
CA GLU A 636 -16.08 -2.10 -19.21
C GLU A 636 -16.58 -3.53 -19.56
N PRO A 637 -16.89 -4.37 -18.58
CA PRO A 637 -17.55 -5.65 -18.81
C PRO A 637 -18.98 -5.45 -19.33
N GLU A 638 -19.30 -6.05 -20.48
CA GLU A 638 -20.63 -6.04 -21.11
C GLU A 638 -21.10 -7.47 -21.39
N GLY A 639 -21.90 -8.03 -20.48
CA GLY A 639 -22.37 -9.41 -20.62
C GLY A 639 -21.20 -10.38 -20.51
N ASP A 640 -20.94 -11.16 -21.57
CA ASP A 640 -19.82 -12.10 -21.67
C ASP A 640 -18.62 -11.52 -22.46
N ASP A 641 -18.68 -10.25 -22.87
CA ASP A 641 -17.64 -9.56 -23.64
C ASP A 641 -17.01 -8.40 -22.83
N LEU A 642 -15.88 -7.87 -23.32
CA LEU A 642 -15.25 -6.65 -22.82
C LEU A 642 -15.40 -5.54 -23.86
N SER A 643 -16.07 -4.45 -23.50
CA SER A 643 -16.08 -3.24 -24.34
C SER A 643 -14.87 -2.37 -24.05
N ALA A 644 -14.39 -1.71 -25.10
CA ALA A 644 -13.31 -0.73 -25.04
C ALA A 644 -13.70 0.48 -25.89
N ASP A 645 -13.71 1.64 -25.25
CA ASP A 645 -13.93 2.93 -25.90
C ASP A 645 -12.76 3.84 -25.49
N PRO A 646 -11.63 3.89 -26.20
CA PRO A 646 -10.45 4.63 -25.73
C PRO A 646 -10.56 6.16 -25.89
N HIS A 647 -10.10 6.91 -24.89
CA HIS A 647 -9.93 8.38 -24.94
C HIS A 647 -8.60 8.78 -24.32
N LEU A 648 -7.63 9.08 -25.18
CA LEU A 648 -6.25 9.32 -24.79
C LEU A 648 -5.92 10.82 -24.67
N PRO A 649 -5.01 11.20 -23.76
CA PRO A 649 -4.45 12.54 -23.72
C PRO A 649 -3.49 12.77 -24.90
N ASP A 650 -3.27 14.03 -25.29
CA ASP A 650 -2.46 14.42 -26.46
C ASP A 650 -1.05 13.79 -26.54
N LYS A 651 -0.44 13.43 -25.41
CA LYS A 651 0.92 12.86 -25.35
C LYS A 651 1.00 11.37 -25.70
N ILE A 652 -0.13 10.68 -25.77
CA ILE A 652 -0.20 9.24 -26.01
C ILE A 652 -1.11 9.05 -27.21
N GLU A 653 -0.58 8.57 -28.32
CA GLU A 653 -1.39 8.32 -29.52
C GLU A 653 -1.87 6.88 -29.57
N ARG A 654 -1.15 5.96 -28.91
CA ARG A 654 -1.43 4.52 -28.98
C ARG A 654 -1.25 3.82 -27.65
N ILE A 655 -2.27 3.04 -27.28
CA ILE A 655 -2.22 2.04 -26.21
C ILE A 655 -2.84 0.75 -26.73
N GLU A 656 -2.14 -0.36 -26.57
CA GLU A 656 -2.62 -1.71 -26.81
C GLU A 656 -2.36 -2.57 -25.57
N LEU A 657 -3.39 -3.26 -25.10
CA LEU A 657 -3.35 -4.14 -23.95
C LEU A 657 -3.82 -5.53 -24.38
N THR A 658 -2.89 -6.48 -24.47
CA THR A 658 -3.11 -7.83 -24.98
C THR A 658 -3.32 -8.81 -23.84
N GLY A 659 -4.33 -9.67 -23.95
CA GLY A 659 -4.59 -10.76 -23.03
C GLY A 659 -5.21 -10.31 -21.71
N ILE A 660 -6.16 -9.39 -21.74
CA ILE A 660 -6.97 -8.95 -20.60
C ILE A 660 -7.83 -10.14 -20.11
N PRO A 661 -7.59 -10.68 -18.90
CA PRO A 661 -8.40 -11.75 -18.34
C PRO A 661 -9.81 -11.28 -17.98
N GLY A 662 -10.75 -12.22 -18.02
CA GLY A 662 -12.11 -12.02 -17.55
C GLY A 662 -12.99 -13.21 -17.88
N ARG A 663 -14.31 -13.07 -17.76
CA ARG A 663 -15.25 -14.15 -18.06
C ARG A 663 -15.28 -14.54 -19.55
N TRP A 664 -14.82 -13.64 -20.42
CA TRP A 664 -14.49 -13.89 -21.84
C TRP A 664 -13.22 -14.73 -22.05
N GLY A 665 -12.54 -15.18 -20.98
CA GLY A 665 -11.25 -15.86 -21.06
C GLY A 665 -10.10 -14.85 -21.12
N ARG A 666 -9.63 -14.52 -22.33
CA ARG A 666 -8.64 -13.45 -22.57
C ARG A 666 -8.99 -12.72 -23.86
N THR A 667 -8.93 -11.40 -23.83
CA THR A 667 -9.20 -10.53 -25.00
C THR A 667 -8.20 -9.39 -25.06
N ASP A 668 -8.18 -8.67 -26.18
CA ASP A 668 -7.26 -7.55 -26.39
C ASP A 668 -8.07 -6.24 -26.49
N ALA A 669 -7.48 -5.14 -26.03
CA ALA A 669 -8.04 -3.80 -26.22
C ALA A 669 -6.97 -2.88 -26.82
N SER A 670 -7.33 -2.14 -27.86
CA SER A 670 -6.41 -1.25 -28.55
C SER A 670 -7.09 0.06 -28.93
N THR A 671 -6.34 1.14 -28.94
CA THR A 671 -6.76 2.39 -29.57
C THR A 671 -6.83 2.22 -31.08
N ALA A 672 -7.98 2.55 -31.69
CA ALA A 672 -8.10 2.56 -33.15
C ALA A 672 -7.03 3.49 -33.76
N PRO A 673 -6.44 3.15 -34.92
CA PRO A 673 -5.50 4.05 -35.58
C PRO A 673 -6.17 5.41 -35.80
N LYS A 674 -5.54 6.52 -35.40
CA LYS A 674 -5.94 7.84 -35.89
C LYS A 674 -5.83 7.80 -37.41
N GLU A 675 -6.95 7.69 -38.12
CA GLU A 675 -6.93 7.87 -39.57
C GLU A 675 -6.31 9.23 -39.85
N ALA A 676 -5.18 9.23 -40.57
CA ALA A 676 -4.50 10.45 -40.95
C ALA A 676 -5.49 11.28 -41.79
N ILE A 677 -6.08 12.31 -41.19
CA ILE A 677 -6.86 13.30 -41.94
C ILE A 677 -5.85 14.02 -42.85
N ALA A 678 -5.90 13.65 -44.12
CA ALA A 678 -5.04 14.16 -45.20
C ALA A 678 -5.28 15.64 -45.51
#